data_AF-A0A0U1LP33-F1
#
_entry.id   AF-A0A0U1LP33-F1
#
_cell.length_a   1.000
_cell.length_b   1.000
_cell.length_c   1.000
_cell.angle_alpha   90.00
_cell.angle_beta   90.00
_cell.angle_gamma   90.00
#
_symmetry.space_group_name_H-M   'P 1'
#
loop_
_entity.id
_entity.type
_entity.pdbx_description
1 polymer ?
#
loop_
_entity_poly.entity_id
_entity_poly.type
_entity_poly.pdbx_seq_one_letter_code
_entity_poly.pdbx_strand_id
1 'polypeptide(L)'
;MAQTDPPKADPPRENEDDNSDDEFHDARFPAEEEAKLLEESNACKDQANKQFAAAAYSDAISTYDRALASCPNYLDYEIAVLKSNISACYLKLQDWKAAVDSATASIDCLDRCLPKPKKAEDGDANSGSESKEGAVVELSGDDEEEETKQLEQLQQDDARRQAVKRIRAKALMRRARAKTELGGWANLQGAEEDYKELAAMDNLPPSDQKIVQKSLRELPARIQVAREKEMGEMMGKLKDLGNGILKPFGLSTDNFQFTKDEATGGYSMQFNQADAELVATRAAEEGILDATKYGPTTVHPPMGCDIEQGAIQKTLPKKDLTQSDTECLNLDIAVPETSTSTSKLPVLLFIHGGGLVIGANSWPQFDWTRIIKLSIEKEVPVVAVGINYRLGAFGYLTSEELRSAGYKANNGLRDQRVSIDWVHRHIRDFSGDPENITLAGMSAGGASALQLLHFNTSTPLCKRVLSMSGTNLLISPMSLAVHEQGYKAAIQAWGLEGLSPEDRFKAILDTPASELVAKLPPSLPIGLAADGDAISTPPSFAGISDRSSSGYLQGSSWCEEILIGDAQHDTSIFAYTMAHQSKDCASRFTTALQGALSTHPSDVVSHILEAYGLSATTPDTEAWPRVLEFLNDVHFHAAVLAYASGWPEDGTAYVYYFNETNPFDGPFKGQSTHILDLAYFFQNYNEFLTPDQQEVARAFAEDLLRFVSGKVPWGSCVGVGKGFSARVFGPSSQKQIRRMANEAYGGESQRRSVLQLLVQEKGVKWDELAIVFPVFVGSYSP
;
A
#
# COMPACT_ATOMS: atom_id res chain seq x y z
N MET A 1 57.78 -17.18 -21.72
CA MET A 1 58.16 -18.45 -22.37
C MET A 1 57.20 -19.51 -21.90
N ALA A 2 56.75 -20.37 -22.82
CA ALA A 2 55.72 -21.38 -22.62
C ALA A 2 55.97 -22.29 -21.41
N GLN A 3 54.89 -22.67 -20.73
CA GLN A 3 54.66 -24.07 -20.35
C GLN A 3 53.16 -24.29 -20.06
N THR A 4 52.61 -25.24 -20.79
CA THR A 4 51.27 -25.82 -20.73
C THR A 4 51.17 -26.80 -19.57
N ASP A 5 50.04 -26.79 -18.85
CA ASP A 5 49.60 -27.90 -18.00
C ASP A 5 48.10 -28.22 -18.23
N PRO A 6 47.67 -29.48 -18.06
CA PRO A 6 46.42 -30.03 -18.62
C PRO A 6 45.21 -29.92 -17.67
N PRO A 7 43.96 -30.12 -18.17
CA PRO A 7 42.75 -29.99 -17.36
C PRO A 7 42.62 -31.17 -16.38
N LYS A 8 42.39 -30.86 -15.10
CA LYS A 8 42.04 -31.86 -14.07
C LYS A 8 40.59 -32.28 -14.24
N ALA A 9 40.40 -33.60 -14.21
CA ALA A 9 39.13 -34.29 -14.30
C ALA A 9 38.30 -34.13 -13.02
N ASP A 10 37.01 -33.84 -13.18
CA ASP A 10 35.99 -33.99 -12.14
C ASP A 10 35.64 -35.48 -11.95
N PRO A 11 35.52 -35.99 -10.71
CA PRO A 11 34.97 -37.32 -10.44
C PRO A 11 33.41 -37.29 -10.46
N PRO A 12 32.77 -38.44 -10.66
CA PRO A 12 31.47 -38.54 -11.32
C PRO A 12 30.26 -38.27 -10.42
N ARG A 13 29.19 -37.78 -11.06
CA ARG A 13 27.82 -37.70 -10.56
C ARG A 13 27.26 -39.09 -10.28
N GLU A 14 26.76 -39.32 -9.07
CA GLU A 14 25.80 -40.37 -8.77
C GLU A 14 24.50 -39.73 -8.25
N ASN A 15 23.46 -39.87 -9.09
CA ASN A 15 22.02 -39.91 -8.84
C ASN A 15 21.44 -39.19 -7.60
N GLU A 16 20.82 -38.04 -7.83
CA GLU A 16 19.73 -37.53 -7.00
C GLU A 16 18.42 -37.66 -7.79
N ASP A 17 17.68 -38.72 -7.47
CA ASP A 17 16.22 -38.78 -7.53
C ASP A 17 15.81 -39.38 -6.18
N ASP A 18 15.38 -38.54 -5.24
CA ASP A 18 14.20 -38.84 -4.42
C ASP A 18 13.68 -37.60 -3.70
N ASN A 19 12.39 -37.34 -3.92
CA ASN A 19 11.58 -36.39 -3.15
C ASN A 19 11.34 -36.95 -1.73
N SER A 20 11.69 -36.19 -0.70
CA SER A 20 10.86 -36.07 0.51
C SER A 20 11.37 -34.95 1.42
N ASP A 21 10.43 -34.05 1.75
CA ASP A 21 10.45 -33.05 2.82
C ASP A 21 11.51 -33.23 3.93
N ASP A 22 12.43 -32.28 4.06
CA ASP A 22 13.28 -32.17 5.24
C ASP A 22 12.78 -31.06 6.18
N GLU A 23 12.11 -31.52 7.23
CA GLU A 23 11.80 -30.83 8.47
C GLU A 23 13.06 -30.23 9.11
N PHE A 24 12.96 -28.99 9.57
CA PHE A 24 13.97 -28.39 10.45
C PHE A 24 13.91 -29.09 11.82
N HIS A 25 14.76 -30.09 12.07
CA HIS A 25 14.84 -30.75 13.37
C HIS A 25 15.39 -29.78 14.43
N ASP A 26 14.54 -29.42 15.41
CA ASP A 26 14.93 -28.86 16.70
C ASP A 26 15.99 -29.78 17.35
N ALA A 27 17.25 -29.33 17.39
CA ALA A 27 18.34 -30.07 18.01
C ALA A 27 18.17 -30.11 19.54
N ARG A 28 17.48 -31.12 20.05
CA ARG A 28 17.37 -31.42 21.49
C ARG A 28 18.49 -32.36 21.93
N PHE A 29 18.92 -32.24 23.18
CA PHE A 29 19.85 -33.22 23.76
C PHE A 29 19.16 -34.59 23.89
N PRO A 30 19.90 -35.70 23.76
CA PRO A 30 19.39 -37.01 24.16
C PRO A 30 18.88 -36.98 25.61
N ALA A 31 17.81 -37.72 25.91
CA ALA A 31 17.12 -37.65 27.21
C ALA A 31 18.04 -37.86 28.43
N GLU A 32 19.05 -38.72 28.32
CA GLU A 32 20.05 -38.94 29.38
C GLU A 32 20.98 -37.75 29.59
N GLU A 33 21.36 -37.06 28.50
CA GLU A 33 22.22 -35.89 28.53
C GLU A 33 21.44 -34.65 29.02
N GLU A 34 20.19 -34.49 28.58
CA GLU A 34 19.27 -33.47 29.09
C GLU A 34 19.05 -33.63 30.61
N ALA A 35 18.78 -34.85 31.08
CA ALA A 35 18.58 -35.13 32.50
C ALA A 35 19.82 -34.78 33.34
N LYS A 36 21.02 -35.09 32.83
CA LYS A 36 22.28 -34.75 33.50
C LYS A 36 22.52 -33.24 33.56
N LEU A 37 22.31 -32.53 32.45
CA LEU A 37 22.42 -31.06 32.40
C LEU A 37 21.42 -30.39 33.36
N LEU A 38 20.20 -30.93 33.44
CA LEU A 38 19.18 -30.44 34.36
C LEU A 38 19.53 -30.73 35.82
N GLU A 39 20.12 -31.89 36.13
CA GLU A 39 20.63 -32.22 37.47
C GLU A 39 21.75 -31.25 37.88
N GLU A 40 22.71 -30.97 36.99
CA GLU A 40 23.78 -30.00 37.21
C GLU A 40 23.25 -28.58 37.45
N SER A 41 22.27 -28.15 36.63
CA SER A 41 21.59 -26.87 36.80
C SER A 41 20.87 -26.79 38.15
N ASN A 42 20.16 -27.84 38.54
CA ASN A 42 19.43 -27.92 39.82
C ASN A 42 20.37 -27.91 41.03
N ALA A 43 21.51 -28.59 40.96
CA ALA A 43 22.52 -28.55 42.02
C ALA A 43 23.07 -27.13 42.21
N CYS A 44 23.33 -26.41 41.11
CA CYS A 44 23.73 -25.00 41.16
C CYS A 44 22.60 -24.12 41.73
N LYS A 45 21.36 -24.32 41.30
CA LYS A 45 20.18 -23.61 41.82
C LYS A 45 20.01 -23.79 43.33
N ASP A 46 20.21 -25.00 43.86
CA ASP A 46 20.08 -25.28 45.28
C ASP A 46 21.21 -24.64 46.11
N GLN A 47 22.43 -24.60 45.55
CA GLN A 47 23.52 -23.85 46.15
C GLN A 47 23.23 -22.34 46.16
N ALA A 48 22.71 -21.80 45.07
CA ALA A 48 22.29 -20.40 44.97
C ALA A 48 21.15 -20.06 45.96
N ASN A 49 20.19 -20.97 46.14
CA ASN A 49 19.12 -20.82 47.15
C ASN A 49 19.69 -20.73 48.57
N LYS A 50 20.71 -21.53 48.91
CA LYS A 50 21.40 -21.46 50.21
C LYS A 50 22.13 -20.13 50.40
N GLN A 51 22.80 -19.65 49.37
CA GLN A 51 23.46 -18.33 49.38
C GLN A 51 22.44 -17.20 49.52
N PHE A 52 21.32 -17.27 48.82
CA PHE A 52 20.22 -16.32 48.97
C PHE A 52 19.66 -16.30 50.40
N ALA A 53 19.47 -17.47 51.01
CA ALA A 53 19.04 -17.59 52.41
C ALA A 53 20.08 -17.04 53.40
N ALA A 54 21.37 -17.15 53.08
CA ALA A 54 22.47 -16.57 53.83
C ALA A 54 22.70 -15.07 53.55
N ALA A 55 21.83 -14.43 52.77
CA ALA A 55 21.93 -13.03 52.33
C ALA A 55 23.17 -12.69 51.48
N ALA A 56 23.83 -13.70 50.90
CA ALA A 56 24.93 -13.55 49.95
C ALA A 56 24.38 -13.38 48.51
N TYR A 57 23.71 -12.26 48.24
CA TYR A 57 22.92 -12.08 47.02
C TYR A 57 23.75 -12.03 45.73
N SER A 58 24.92 -11.38 45.73
CA SER A 58 25.81 -11.33 44.57
C SER A 58 26.40 -12.71 44.22
N ASP A 59 26.75 -13.48 45.27
CA ASP A 59 27.22 -14.86 45.10
C ASP A 59 26.10 -15.78 44.60
N ALA A 60 24.88 -15.56 45.10
CA ALA A 60 23.67 -16.27 44.63
C ALA A 60 23.39 -15.97 43.15
N ILE A 61 23.48 -14.71 42.70
CA ILE A 61 23.32 -14.34 41.28
C ILE A 61 24.35 -15.08 40.43
N SER A 62 25.62 -15.00 40.81
CA SER A 62 26.71 -15.66 40.07
C SER A 62 26.50 -17.18 39.98
N THR A 63 25.93 -17.79 41.03
CA THR A 63 25.63 -19.23 41.06
C THR A 63 24.37 -19.59 40.29
N TYR A 64 23.34 -18.72 40.24
CA TYR A 64 22.19 -18.88 39.35
C TYR A 64 22.57 -18.70 37.87
N ASP A 65 23.50 -17.80 37.53
CA ASP A 65 23.98 -17.66 36.15
C ASP A 65 24.74 -18.90 35.68
N ARG A 66 25.48 -19.55 36.59
CA ARG A 66 26.05 -20.90 36.33
C ARG A 66 24.96 -21.95 36.13
N ALA A 67 23.89 -21.91 36.93
CA ALA A 67 22.75 -22.81 36.73
C ALA A 67 22.09 -22.60 35.36
N LEU A 68 21.97 -21.34 34.90
CA LEU A 68 21.46 -21.00 33.57
C LEU A 68 22.37 -21.52 32.45
N ALA A 69 23.69 -21.40 32.61
CA ALA A 69 24.66 -21.88 31.63
C ALA A 69 24.62 -23.40 31.41
N SER A 70 24.25 -24.16 32.45
CA SER A 70 24.04 -25.62 32.38
C SER A 70 22.62 -26.03 31.97
N CYS A 71 21.66 -25.09 31.88
CA CYS A 71 20.27 -25.41 31.54
C CYS A 71 20.07 -25.37 30.02
N PRO A 72 19.58 -26.45 29.38
CA PRO A 72 19.22 -26.44 27.96
C PRO A 72 18.28 -25.27 27.62
N ASN A 73 18.58 -24.55 26.54
CA ASN A 73 17.94 -23.28 26.19
C ASN A 73 16.45 -23.39 25.82
N TYR A 74 15.97 -24.60 25.46
CA TYR A 74 14.58 -24.89 25.14
C TYR A 74 13.72 -25.24 26.37
N LEU A 75 14.31 -25.34 27.57
CA LEU A 75 13.58 -25.60 28.82
C LEU A 75 13.08 -24.30 29.46
N ASP A 76 12.12 -23.66 28.80
CA ASP A 76 11.59 -22.33 29.18
C ASP A 76 11.15 -22.24 30.65
N TYR A 77 10.52 -23.27 31.21
CA TYR A 77 10.06 -23.25 32.61
C TYR A 77 11.22 -23.18 33.60
N GLU A 78 12.29 -23.95 33.37
CA GLU A 78 13.45 -23.99 34.27
C GLU A 78 14.26 -22.70 34.19
N ILE A 79 14.42 -22.16 32.98
CA ILE A 79 15.00 -20.83 32.75
C ILE A 79 14.17 -19.77 33.47
N ALA A 80 12.84 -19.83 33.37
CA ALA A 80 11.95 -18.89 34.04
C ALA A 80 12.14 -18.89 35.56
N VAL A 81 12.25 -20.06 36.20
CA VAL A 81 12.48 -20.20 37.64
C VAL A 81 13.80 -19.52 38.05
N LEU A 82 14.87 -19.79 37.32
CA LEU A 82 16.20 -19.23 37.59
C LEU A 82 16.20 -17.69 37.45
N LYS A 83 15.68 -17.17 36.33
CA LYS A 83 15.56 -15.72 36.07
C LYS A 83 14.69 -15.02 37.13
N SER A 84 13.61 -15.67 37.56
CA SER A 84 12.76 -15.14 38.64
C SER A 84 13.55 -15.01 39.96
N ASN A 85 14.36 -16.02 40.31
CA ASN A 85 15.16 -15.98 41.54
C ASN A 85 16.32 -14.98 41.48
N ILE A 86 16.94 -14.80 40.31
CA ILE A 86 17.92 -13.73 40.08
C ILE A 86 17.28 -12.35 40.32
N SER A 87 16.07 -12.12 39.80
CA SER A 87 15.32 -10.87 40.07
C SER A 87 15.09 -10.66 41.57
N ALA A 88 14.85 -11.72 42.34
CA ALA A 88 14.74 -11.64 43.80
C ALA A 88 16.03 -11.16 44.48
N CYS A 89 17.19 -11.57 43.96
CA CYS A 89 18.49 -11.13 44.46
C CYS A 89 18.70 -9.64 44.16
N TYR A 90 18.41 -9.21 42.94
CA TYR A 90 18.51 -7.80 42.56
C TYR A 90 17.59 -6.89 43.36
N LEU A 91 16.37 -7.34 43.68
CA LEU A 91 15.49 -6.61 44.62
C LEU A 91 16.11 -6.43 46.01
N LYS A 92 16.86 -7.42 46.50
CA LYS A 92 17.55 -7.33 47.80
C LYS A 92 18.77 -6.42 47.74
N LEU A 93 19.43 -6.36 46.60
CA LEU A 93 20.54 -5.45 46.32
C LEU A 93 20.08 -4.03 45.95
N GLN A 94 18.78 -3.80 45.79
CA GLN A 94 18.19 -2.54 45.31
C GLN A 94 18.66 -2.14 43.90
N ASP A 95 19.10 -3.12 43.10
CA ASP A 95 19.34 -2.91 41.68
C ASP A 95 18.02 -3.10 40.92
N TRP A 96 17.23 -2.04 40.91
CA TRP A 96 15.88 -2.10 40.39
C TRP A 96 15.83 -2.37 38.89
N LYS A 97 16.79 -1.85 38.11
CA LYS A 97 16.84 -2.07 36.67
C LYS A 97 17.14 -3.53 36.35
N ALA A 98 18.18 -4.09 36.95
CA ALA A 98 18.51 -5.51 36.76
C ALA A 98 17.40 -6.45 37.27
N ALA A 99 16.67 -6.05 38.31
CA ALA A 99 15.49 -6.77 38.80
C ALA A 99 14.34 -6.78 37.78
N VAL A 100 14.07 -5.66 37.10
CA VAL A 100 13.06 -5.56 36.03
C VAL A 100 13.46 -6.40 34.83
N ASP A 101 14.70 -6.30 34.37
CA ASP A 101 15.21 -7.03 33.20
C ASP A 101 15.11 -8.54 33.44
N SER A 102 15.56 -9.01 34.61
CA SER A 102 15.52 -10.42 35.00
C SER A 102 14.09 -10.96 35.18
N ALA A 103 13.17 -10.16 35.74
CA ALA A 103 11.78 -10.55 35.89
C ALA A 103 11.04 -10.60 34.55
N THR A 104 11.36 -9.70 33.62
CA THR A 104 10.79 -9.68 32.27
C THR A 104 11.20 -10.92 31.50
N ALA A 105 12.51 -11.23 31.47
CA ALA A 105 12.99 -12.46 30.85
C ALA A 105 12.33 -13.73 31.43
N SER A 106 12.04 -13.74 32.74
CA SER A 106 11.28 -14.84 33.37
C SER A 106 9.85 -14.94 32.83
N ILE A 107 9.14 -13.82 32.71
CA ILE A 107 7.76 -13.77 32.20
C ILE A 107 7.71 -14.21 30.73
N ASP A 108 8.64 -13.75 29.89
CA ASP A 108 8.69 -14.11 28.47
C ASP A 108 8.84 -15.64 28.27
N CYS A 109 9.64 -16.30 29.11
CA CYS A 109 9.76 -17.76 29.10
C CYS A 109 8.45 -18.45 29.54
N LEU A 110 7.75 -17.90 30.54
CA LEU A 110 6.48 -18.46 31.02
C LEU A 110 5.35 -18.28 30.00
N ASP A 111 5.37 -17.18 29.25
CA ASP A 111 4.40 -16.91 28.19
C ASP A 111 4.58 -17.86 26.99
N ARG A 112 5.81 -18.33 26.72
CA ARG A 112 6.05 -19.46 25.79
C ARG A 112 5.59 -20.81 26.35
N CYS A 113 5.71 -21.04 27.66
CA CYS A 113 5.21 -22.27 28.30
C CYS A 113 3.68 -22.35 28.33
N LEU A 114 3.01 -21.22 28.58
CA LEU A 114 1.56 -21.14 28.77
C LEU A 114 1.09 -19.76 28.28
N PRO A 115 0.75 -19.63 26.99
CA PRO A 115 0.33 -18.36 26.39
C PRO A 115 -0.86 -17.75 27.12
N LYS A 116 -0.91 -16.42 27.18
CA LYS A 116 -2.09 -15.72 27.71
C LYS A 116 -3.27 -15.92 26.76
N PRO A 117 -4.52 -16.10 27.27
CA PRO A 117 -5.70 -16.10 26.41
C PRO A 117 -5.81 -14.77 25.65
N LYS A 118 -6.08 -14.82 24.33
CA LYS A 118 -6.31 -13.62 23.51
C LYS A 118 -7.52 -12.86 24.07
N LYS A 119 -7.40 -11.56 24.33
CA LYS A 119 -8.54 -10.68 24.63
C LYS A 119 -9.45 -10.63 23.39
N ALA A 120 -10.74 -10.87 23.58
CA ALA A 120 -11.74 -10.67 22.53
C ALA A 120 -11.73 -9.20 22.10
N GLU A 121 -11.70 -8.97 20.80
CA GLU A 121 -11.97 -7.66 20.19
C GLU A 121 -13.45 -7.32 20.43
N ASP A 122 -13.73 -6.07 20.78
CA ASP A 122 -15.09 -5.59 21.05
C ASP A 122 -15.97 -5.74 19.80
N GLY A 123 -16.89 -6.71 19.85
CA GLY A 123 -17.84 -7.03 18.80
C GLY A 123 -19.03 -7.80 19.36
N ASP A 124 -20.08 -7.05 19.66
CA ASP A 124 -21.48 -7.44 19.82
C ASP A 124 -21.91 -8.26 21.05
N ALA A 125 -22.66 -7.57 21.91
CA ALA A 125 -23.38 -8.15 23.03
C ALA A 125 -24.67 -8.84 22.54
N ASN A 126 -24.56 -10.03 21.94
CA ASN A 126 -25.67 -10.99 21.96
C ASN A 126 -25.24 -12.44 21.62
N SER A 127 -24.60 -13.13 22.56
CA SER A 127 -24.89 -14.55 22.78
C SER A 127 -24.41 -14.95 24.18
N GLY A 128 -25.33 -15.52 24.97
CA GLY A 128 -24.99 -16.08 26.26
C GLY A 128 -24.08 -17.29 26.06
N SER A 129 -22.84 -17.18 26.51
CA SER A 129 -21.98 -18.33 26.78
C SER A 129 -21.45 -18.16 28.20
N GLU A 130 -22.00 -18.96 29.11
CA GLU A 130 -21.45 -19.15 30.44
C GLU A 130 -20.00 -19.61 30.32
N SER A 131 -19.11 -18.94 31.06
CA SER A 131 -17.74 -19.36 31.30
C SER A 131 -17.73 -20.78 31.90
N LYS A 132 -17.47 -21.80 31.07
CA LYS A 132 -17.13 -23.14 31.56
C LYS A 132 -15.65 -23.18 31.99
N GLU A 133 -15.34 -22.60 33.14
CA GLU A 133 -14.32 -23.21 34.01
C GLU A 133 -14.97 -24.45 34.63
N GLY A 134 -14.68 -25.62 34.05
CA GLY A 134 -15.32 -26.89 34.43
C GLY A 134 -15.82 -27.72 33.24
N ALA A 135 -15.15 -27.66 32.08
CA ALA A 135 -15.40 -28.64 31.03
C ALA A 135 -14.95 -30.03 31.52
N VAL A 136 -15.93 -30.87 31.84
CA VAL A 136 -15.72 -32.30 32.07
C VAL A 136 -15.19 -32.87 30.76
N VAL A 137 -13.92 -33.27 30.74
CA VAL A 137 -13.33 -34.02 29.63
C VAL A 137 -13.80 -35.46 29.80
N GLU A 138 -14.69 -35.92 28.92
CA GLU A 138 -15.05 -37.34 28.86
C GLU A 138 -13.86 -38.11 28.28
N LEU A 139 -13.29 -39.02 29.06
CA LEU A 139 -12.29 -39.98 28.61
C LEU A 139 -13.01 -40.97 27.70
N SER A 140 -12.54 -41.13 26.46
CA SER A 140 -13.11 -42.08 25.50
C SER A 140 -12.11 -43.21 25.25
N GLY A 141 -12.28 -44.35 25.93
CA GLY A 141 -11.53 -45.57 25.66
C GLY A 141 -12.22 -46.80 26.25
N ASP A 142 -12.36 -47.86 25.46
CA ASP A 142 -12.90 -49.16 25.92
C ASP A 142 -11.84 -50.01 26.69
N ASP A 143 -10.74 -49.38 27.14
CA ASP A 143 -9.60 -50.05 27.78
C ASP A 143 -9.14 -49.27 29.04
N GLU A 144 -9.31 -49.87 30.23
CA GLU A 144 -9.02 -49.26 31.56
C GLU A 144 -7.57 -48.77 31.69
N GLU A 145 -6.63 -49.39 30.97
CA GLU A 145 -5.21 -49.03 31.00
C GLU A 145 -4.91 -47.73 30.22
N GLU A 146 -5.72 -47.41 29.20
CA GLU A 146 -5.58 -46.22 28.37
C GLU A 146 -6.22 -44.99 29.05
N GLU A 147 -7.36 -45.18 29.71
CA GLU A 147 -7.99 -44.16 30.56
C GLU A 147 -7.08 -43.75 31.73
N THR A 148 -6.41 -44.71 32.36
CA THR A 148 -5.50 -44.44 33.49
C THR A 148 -4.30 -43.60 33.04
N LYS A 149 -3.71 -43.90 31.87
CA LYS A 149 -2.61 -43.10 31.29
C LYS A 149 -3.07 -41.70 30.90
N GLN A 150 -4.26 -41.55 30.32
CA GLN A 150 -4.83 -40.24 29.98
C GLN A 150 -5.11 -39.40 31.23
N LEU A 151 -5.59 -40.01 32.30
CA LEU A 151 -5.81 -39.34 33.59
C LEU A 151 -4.49 -38.90 34.25
N GLU A 152 -3.46 -39.75 34.22
CA GLU A 152 -2.11 -39.39 34.71
C GLU A 152 -1.50 -38.24 33.90
N GLN A 153 -1.66 -38.24 32.58
CA GLN A 153 -1.19 -37.17 31.69
C GLN A 153 -1.90 -35.84 31.99
N LEU A 154 -3.23 -35.85 32.15
CA LEU A 154 -4.02 -34.67 32.51
C LEU A 154 -3.63 -34.10 33.89
N GLN A 155 -3.38 -34.97 34.88
CA GLN A 155 -2.91 -34.56 36.20
C GLN A 155 -1.50 -33.92 36.15
N GLN A 156 -0.61 -34.45 35.30
CA GLN A 156 0.72 -33.86 35.08
C GLN A 156 0.63 -32.49 34.39
N ASP A 157 -0.26 -32.33 33.41
CA ASP A 157 -0.51 -31.06 32.73
C ASP A 157 -1.08 -30.01 33.68
N ASP A 158 -2.05 -30.37 34.53
CA ASP A 158 -2.61 -29.47 35.54
C ASP A 158 -1.56 -29.05 36.58
N ALA A 159 -0.71 -29.98 37.03
CA ALA A 159 0.39 -29.68 37.93
C ALA A 159 1.39 -28.70 37.31
N ARG A 160 1.73 -28.88 36.02
CA ARG A 160 2.61 -27.99 35.27
C ARG A 160 2.00 -26.60 35.09
N ARG A 161 0.70 -26.51 34.75
CA ARG A 161 -0.03 -25.24 34.65
C ARG A 161 -0.01 -24.46 35.96
N GLN A 162 -0.24 -25.14 37.09
CA GLN A 162 -0.18 -24.53 38.42
C GLN A 162 1.23 -24.06 38.80
N ALA A 163 2.26 -24.81 38.42
CA ALA A 163 3.65 -24.44 38.64
C ALA A 163 4.04 -23.17 37.85
N VAL A 164 3.65 -23.09 36.57
CA VAL A 164 3.83 -21.90 35.72
C VAL A 164 3.12 -20.69 36.32
N LYS A 165 1.84 -20.82 36.68
CA LYS A 165 1.07 -19.75 37.33
C LYS A 165 1.78 -19.22 38.59
N ARG A 166 2.35 -20.11 39.41
CA ARG A 166 3.06 -19.72 40.66
C ARG A 166 4.31 -18.90 40.38
N ILE A 167 5.11 -19.29 39.39
CA ILE A 167 6.33 -18.55 39.03
C ILE A 167 5.97 -17.22 38.36
N ARG A 168 4.92 -17.17 37.55
CA ARG A 168 4.41 -15.94 36.93
C ARG A 168 4.00 -14.91 37.98
N ALA A 169 3.24 -15.32 39.00
CA ALA A 169 2.87 -14.44 40.11
C ALA A 169 4.11 -13.88 40.85
N LYS A 170 5.15 -14.71 41.08
CA LYS A 170 6.40 -14.23 41.69
C LYS A 170 7.15 -13.24 40.80
N ALA A 171 7.28 -13.52 39.51
CA ALA A 171 8.00 -12.66 38.57
C ALA A 171 7.30 -11.30 38.41
N LEU A 172 5.98 -11.30 38.24
CA LEU A 172 5.16 -10.07 38.19
C LEU A 172 5.29 -9.26 39.47
N MET A 173 5.20 -9.89 40.64
CA MET A 173 5.36 -9.20 41.93
C MET A 173 6.74 -8.56 42.06
N ARG A 174 7.78 -9.24 41.57
CA ARG A 174 9.16 -8.74 41.59
C ARG A 174 9.33 -7.55 40.65
N ARG A 175 8.81 -7.65 39.42
CA ARG A 175 8.84 -6.58 38.42
C ARG A 175 8.07 -5.34 38.87
N ALA A 176 6.86 -5.53 39.39
CA ALA A 176 6.01 -4.45 39.89
C ALA A 176 6.68 -3.65 41.01
N ARG A 177 7.33 -4.34 41.96
CA ARG A 177 8.07 -3.69 43.05
C ARG A 177 9.26 -2.90 42.53
N ALA A 178 10.08 -3.49 41.67
CA ALA A 178 11.25 -2.81 41.11
C ALA A 178 10.86 -1.57 40.28
N LYS A 179 9.84 -1.69 39.42
CA LYS A 179 9.29 -0.57 38.64
C LYS A 179 8.74 0.56 39.54
N THR A 180 8.10 0.20 40.66
CA THR A 180 7.58 1.17 41.64
C THR A 180 8.70 2.00 42.28
N GLU A 181 9.86 1.39 42.53
CA GLU A 181 11.05 2.05 43.10
C GLU A 181 11.86 2.84 42.07
N LEU A 182 11.97 2.36 40.82
CA LEU A 182 12.56 3.12 39.72
C LEU A 182 11.85 4.46 39.52
N GLY A 183 10.53 4.47 39.73
CA GLY A 183 9.72 5.66 39.57
C GLY A 183 9.76 6.17 38.13
N GLY A 184 9.30 7.40 37.96
CA GLY A 184 9.06 7.96 36.64
C GLY A 184 7.84 7.35 35.96
N TRP A 185 7.30 8.07 35.01
CA TRP A 185 5.97 7.79 34.49
C TRP A 185 5.84 6.38 33.89
N ALA A 186 6.74 6.00 32.97
CA ALA A 186 6.69 4.72 32.29
C ALA A 186 6.81 3.51 33.25
N ASN A 187 7.71 3.59 34.24
CA ASN A 187 7.88 2.48 35.19
C ASN A 187 6.68 2.39 36.15
N LEU A 188 6.18 3.52 36.67
CA LEU A 188 5.03 3.50 37.57
C LEU A 188 3.77 2.95 36.90
N GLN A 189 3.58 3.25 35.62
CA GLN A 189 2.50 2.69 34.82
C GLN A 189 2.69 1.19 34.58
N GLY A 190 3.88 0.78 34.15
CA GLY A 190 4.19 -0.64 33.99
C GLY A 190 4.10 -1.43 35.31
N ALA A 191 4.27 -0.78 36.47
CA ALA A 191 4.04 -1.40 37.78
C ALA A 191 2.56 -1.60 38.05
N GLU A 192 1.72 -0.63 37.69
CA GLU A 192 0.27 -0.72 37.83
C GLU A 192 -0.30 -1.87 36.98
N GLU A 193 0.17 -2.03 35.75
CA GLU A 193 -0.20 -3.16 34.88
C GLU A 193 0.15 -4.51 35.50
N ASP A 194 1.39 -4.66 35.99
CA ASP A 194 1.83 -5.89 36.65
C ASP A 194 0.95 -6.19 37.89
N TYR A 195 0.56 -5.16 38.66
CA TYR A 195 -0.35 -5.31 39.79
C TYR A 195 -1.81 -5.62 39.38
N LYS A 196 -2.30 -5.09 38.26
CA LYS A 196 -3.61 -5.44 37.69
C LYS A 196 -3.65 -6.89 37.26
N GLU A 197 -2.60 -7.37 36.60
CA GLU A 197 -2.46 -8.79 36.23
C GLU A 197 -2.45 -9.68 37.48
N LEU A 198 -1.66 -9.32 38.49
CA LEU A 198 -1.64 -10.04 39.78
C LEU A 198 -2.99 -10.06 40.49
N ALA A 199 -3.78 -8.98 40.39
CA ALA A 199 -5.11 -8.92 41.00
C ALA A 199 -6.12 -9.87 40.33
N ALA A 200 -5.89 -10.21 39.05
CA ALA A 200 -6.72 -11.13 38.28
C ALA A 200 -6.33 -12.62 38.47
N MET A 201 -5.19 -12.91 39.11
CA MET A 201 -4.74 -14.29 39.32
C MET A 201 -5.39 -14.92 40.57
N ASP A 202 -5.79 -16.18 40.43
CA ASP A 202 -6.45 -17.01 41.45
C ASP A 202 -5.49 -17.61 42.48
N ASN A 203 -4.17 -17.52 42.26
CA ASN A 203 -3.15 -18.25 43.00
C ASN A 203 -2.29 -17.40 43.95
N LEU A 204 -2.69 -16.16 44.25
CA LEU A 204 -1.91 -15.29 45.13
C LEU A 204 -2.09 -15.59 46.63
N PRO A 205 -1.00 -15.62 47.42
CA PRO A 205 -1.09 -15.66 48.88
C PRO A 205 -1.80 -14.42 49.46
N PRO A 206 -2.52 -14.54 50.60
CA PRO A 206 -3.22 -13.43 51.23
C PRO A 206 -2.34 -12.21 51.59
N SER A 207 -1.06 -12.44 51.88
CA SER A 207 -0.08 -11.38 52.13
C SER A 207 0.22 -10.57 50.87
N ASP A 208 0.31 -11.24 49.73
CA ASP A 208 0.61 -10.63 48.43
C ASP A 208 -0.63 -9.92 47.87
N GLN A 209 -1.83 -10.48 48.06
CA GLN A 209 -3.09 -9.81 47.71
C GLN A 209 -3.23 -8.43 48.40
N LYS A 210 -2.86 -8.34 49.69
CA LYS A 210 -2.86 -7.07 50.43
C LYS A 210 -1.89 -6.04 49.83
N ILE A 211 -0.72 -6.49 49.38
CA ILE A 211 0.27 -5.62 48.73
C ILE A 211 -0.26 -5.12 47.39
N VAL A 212 -0.80 -6.01 46.56
CA VAL A 212 -1.41 -5.67 45.26
C VAL A 212 -2.52 -4.64 45.44
N GLN A 213 -3.47 -4.90 46.35
CA GLN A 213 -4.59 -4.00 46.62
C GLN A 213 -4.17 -2.65 47.22
N LYS A 214 -3.04 -2.60 47.93
CA LYS A 214 -2.47 -1.35 48.42
C LYS A 214 -1.82 -0.58 47.26
N SER A 215 -0.98 -1.23 46.46
CA SER A 215 -0.29 -0.61 45.33
C SER A 215 -1.27 -0.07 44.28
N LEU A 216 -2.34 -0.80 43.97
CA LEU A 216 -3.39 -0.34 43.03
C LEU A 216 -4.17 0.88 43.55
N ARG A 217 -4.17 1.15 44.86
CA ARG A 217 -4.75 2.38 45.43
C ARG A 217 -3.78 3.56 45.39
N GLU A 218 -2.48 3.31 45.53
CA GLU A 218 -1.45 4.35 45.67
C GLU A 218 -0.81 4.77 44.34
N LEU A 219 -0.64 3.83 43.40
CA LEU A 219 0.03 4.07 42.12
C LEU A 219 -0.67 5.09 41.22
N PRO A 220 -2.01 5.12 41.07
CA PRO A 220 -2.67 6.08 40.17
C PRO A 220 -2.29 7.54 40.47
N ALA A 221 -2.25 7.91 41.75
CA ALA A 221 -1.84 9.26 42.16
C ALA A 221 -0.36 9.54 41.86
N ARG A 222 0.52 8.55 42.06
CA ARG A 222 1.95 8.68 41.74
C ARG A 222 2.20 8.78 40.24
N ILE A 223 1.46 8.03 39.43
CA ILE A 223 1.49 8.07 37.97
C ILE A 223 1.07 9.46 37.50
N GLN A 224 -0.03 9.99 38.02
CA GLN A 224 -0.50 11.33 37.68
C GLN A 224 0.57 12.40 37.93
N VAL A 225 1.19 12.38 39.12
CA VAL A 225 2.22 13.36 39.48
C VAL A 225 3.47 13.22 38.61
N ALA A 226 3.93 11.99 38.35
CA ALA A 226 5.07 11.74 37.47
C ALA A 226 4.77 12.20 36.03
N ARG A 227 3.56 11.93 35.53
CA ARG A 227 3.09 12.34 34.21
C ARG A 227 3.07 13.85 34.06
N GLU A 228 2.48 14.57 35.02
CA GLU A 228 2.41 16.04 34.98
C GLU A 228 3.81 16.68 34.99
N LYS A 229 4.70 16.14 35.83
CA LYS A 229 6.09 16.62 35.92
C LYS A 229 6.86 16.35 34.64
N GLU A 230 6.85 15.12 34.14
CA GLU A 230 7.63 14.72 32.95
C GLU A 230 7.06 15.33 31.66
N MET A 231 5.73 15.44 31.51
CA MET A 231 5.13 16.21 30.41
C MET A 231 5.48 17.69 30.50
N GLY A 232 5.47 18.28 31.69
CA GLY A 232 5.87 19.68 31.88
C GLY A 232 7.32 19.93 31.49
N GLU A 233 8.24 19.05 31.88
CA GLU A 233 9.66 19.11 31.50
C GLU A 233 9.86 18.86 30.00
N MET A 234 9.11 17.93 29.40
CA MET A 234 9.17 17.61 27.97
C MET A 234 8.62 18.77 27.12
N MET A 235 7.48 19.34 27.49
CA MET A 235 6.89 20.51 26.83
C MET A 235 7.75 21.76 27.00
N GLY A 236 8.42 21.92 28.15
CA GLY A 236 9.40 22.98 28.38
C GLY A 236 10.57 22.87 27.39
N LYS A 237 11.18 21.68 27.28
CA LYS A 237 12.28 21.43 26.33
C LYS A 237 11.85 21.56 24.87
N LEU A 238 10.64 21.10 24.52
CA LEU A 238 10.07 21.25 23.18
C LEU A 238 9.80 22.72 22.83
N LYS A 239 9.31 23.52 23.78
CA LYS A 239 9.10 24.96 23.61
C LYS A 239 10.41 25.71 23.44
N ASP A 240 11.45 25.34 24.17
CA ASP A 240 12.79 25.92 24.02
C ASP A 240 13.42 25.54 22.67
N LEU A 241 13.20 24.31 22.20
CA LEU A 241 13.62 23.85 20.87
C LEU A 241 12.86 24.56 19.73
N GLY A 242 11.54 24.71 19.87
CA GLY A 242 10.69 25.39 18.91
C GLY A 242 10.98 26.87 18.75
N ASN A 243 11.26 27.57 19.85
CA ASN A 243 11.58 29.00 19.84
C ASN A 243 12.98 29.31 19.30
N GLY A 244 13.92 28.36 19.35
CA GLY A 244 15.31 28.57 18.94
C GLY A 244 15.67 28.00 17.56
N ILE A 245 15.15 26.81 17.23
CA ILE A 245 15.62 26.03 16.08
C ILE A 245 14.56 25.89 14.99
N LEU A 246 13.27 25.71 15.31
CA LEU A 246 12.26 25.32 14.32
C LEU A 246 11.58 26.48 13.55
N LYS A 247 11.53 27.68 14.16
CA LYS A 247 10.85 28.86 13.60
C LYS A 247 11.37 29.35 12.23
N PRO A 248 12.69 29.30 11.93
CA PRO A 248 13.21 29.62 10.60
C PRO A 248 12.87 28.59 9.50
N PHE A 249 12.40 27.39 9.88
CA PHE A 249 12.11 26.27 8.98
C PHE A 249 10.61 26.03 8.76
N GLY A 250 9.73 26.92 9.26
CA GLY A 250 8.28 26.76 9.10
C GLY A 250 7.66 25.62 9.91
N LEU A 251 8.37 25.10 10.93
CA LEU A 251 7.89 24.00 11.78
C LEU A 251 7.51 24.56 13.17
N SER A 252 6.38 24.08 13.72
CA SER A 252 5.85 24.45 15.04
C SER A 252 6.04 23.31 16.04
N THR A 253 6.02 23.64 17.32
CA THR A 253 5.90 22.64 18.40
C THR A 253 4.55 21.90 18.38
N ASP A 254 3.58 22.40 17.63
CA ASP A 254 2.25 21.77 17.44
C ASP A 254 2.32 20.51 16.55
N ASN A 255 3.45 20.27 15.89
CA ASN A 255 3.69 19.12 15.01
C ASN A 255 3.97 17.82 15.75
N PHE A 256 4.14 17.89 17.08
CA PHE A 256 4.36 16.75 17.94
C PHE A 256 3.02 16.33 18.55
N GLN A 257 2.38 15.31 17.97
CA GLN A 257 1.19 14.71 18.56
C GLN A 257 1.59 13.55 19.47
N PHE A 258 1.04 13.58 20.69
CA PHE A 258 1.17 12.51 21.66
C PHE A 258 -0.09 11.65 21.60
N THR A 259 0.00 10.50 20.94
CA THR A 259 -1.14 9.60 20.80
C THR A 259 -1.11 8.60 21.93
N LYS A 260 -2.18 8.59 22.73
CA LYS A 260 -2.36 7.65 23.83
C LYS A 260 -2.90 6.35 23.27
N ASP A 261 -2.15 5.27 23.44
CA ASP A 261 -2.65 3.91 23.28
C ASP A 261 -3.61 3.63 24.44
N GLU A 262 -4.91 3.49 24.16
CA GLU A 262 -5.90 3.27 25.21
C GLU A 262 -5.82 1.87 25.85
N ALA A 263 -5.14 0.91 25.21
CA ALA A 263 -5.00 -0.46 25.67
C ALA A 263 -3.80 -0.66 26.61
N THR A 264 -2.67 0.01 26.34
CA THR A 264 -1.45 -0.03 27.16
C THR A 264 -1.28 1.23 28.02
N GLY A 265 -2.07 2.26 27.75
CA GLY A 265 -1.88 3.60 28.29
C GLY A 265 -0.55 4.25 27.87
N GLY A 266 0.26 3.61 27.01
CA GLY A 266 1.51 4.12 26.51
C GLY A 266 1.27 5.33 25.59
N TYR A 267 2.23 6.24 25.51
CA TYR A 267 2.15 7.38 24.61
C TYR A 267 3.22 7.25 23.54
N SER A 268 2.82 7.31 22.27
CA SER A 268 3.73 7.47 21.15
C SER A 268 3.79 8.96 20.78
N MET A 269 5.00 9.46 20.52
CA MET A 269 5.20 10.82 20.00
C MET A 269 5.37 10.71 18.49
N GLN A 270 4.37 11.19 17.74
CA GLN A 270 4.40 11.24 16.29
C GLN A 270 4.74 12.66 15.84
N PHE A 271 5.73 12.77 14.97
CA PHE A 271 6.01 13.99 14.23
C PHE A 271 5.10 14.01 13.00
N ASN A 272 3.97 14.71 13.08
CA ASN A 272 3.04 14.84 11.97
C ASN A 272 3.41 16.08 11.17
N GLN A 273 4.31 15.93 10.21
CA GLN A 273 4.48 16.89 9.12
C GLN A 273 4.84 16.19 7.82
N ALA A 274 3.81 15.80 7.06
CA ALA A 274 3.87 15.71 5.60
C ALA A 274 2.54 15.23 4.98
N ASP A 275 1.46 15.02 5.73
CA ASP A 275 0.19 14.69 5.07
C ASP A 275 -0.35 15.94 4.37
N ALA A 276 -0.93 15.75 3.19
CA ALA A 276 -1.70 16.82 2.57
C ALA A 276 -2.92 17.05 3.46
N GLU A 277 -3.15 18.30 3.88
CA GLU A 277 -4.28 18.67 4.72
C GLU A 277 -5.12 19.74 4.03
N LEU A 278 -6.44 19.62 4.21
CA LEU A 278 -7.37 20.63 3.76
C LEU A 278 -7.22 21.89 4.61
N VAL A 279 -6.74 22.99 4.02
CA VAL A 279 -6.78 24.31 4.66
C VAL A 279 -8.25 24.78 4.74
N ALA A 280 -8.89 24.53 5.88
CA ALA A 280 -10.33 24.71 6.06
C ALA A 280 -10.80 26.17 6.10
N THR A 281 -9.90 27.11 6.39
CA THR A 281 -10.20 28.54 6.52
C THR A 281 -8.98 29.36 6.11
N ARG A 282 -9.18 30.34 5.22
CA ARG A 282 -8.20 31.40 4.95
C ARG A 282 -8.27 32.46 6.04
N ALA A 283 -7.14 33.06 6.36
CA ALA A 283 -7.09 34.15 7.33
C ALA A 283 -7.85 35.37 6.79
N ALA A 284 -8.49 36.17 7.67
CA ALA A 284 -9.34 37.28 7.23
C ALA A 284 -8.56 38.34 6.44
N GLU A 285 -7.27 38.48 6.73
CA GLU A 285 -6.29 39.30 6.04
C GLU A 285 -5.97 38.86 4.60
N GLU A 286 -6.21 37.59 4.24
CA GLU A 286 -6.01 37.07 2.87
C GLU A 286 -7.15 37.47 1.92
N GLY A 287 -8.29 37.94 2.45
CA GLY A 287 -9.39 38.49 1.66
C GLY A 287 -10.07 37.50 0.70
N ILE A 288 -10.68 38.05 -0.36
CA ILE A 288 -11.35 37.27 -1.42
C ILE A 288 -10.30 36.77 -2.41
N LEU A 289 -10.26 35.46 -2.64
CA LEU A 289 -9.42 34.86 -3.68
C LEU A 289 -9.99 35.15 -5.08
N ASP A 290 -9.17 35.74 -5.96
CA ASP A 290 -9.50 35.87 -7.38
C ASP A 290 -9.26 34.53 -8.10
N ALA A 291 -10.35 33.76 -8.27
CA ALA A 291 -10.36 32.50 -9.00
C ALA A 291 -10.75 32.65 -10.49
N THR A 292 -10.56 33.84 -11.09
CA THR A 292 -10.84 34.07 -12.52
C THR A 292 -9.67 33.74 -13.46
N LYS A 293 -8.53 33.36 -12.89
CA LYS A 293 -7.30 32.99 -13.60
C LYS A 293 -6.83 31.62 -13.13
N TYR A 294 -6.23 30.87 -14.05
CA TYR A 294 -5.56 29.62 -13.71
C TYR A 294 -4.44 29.87 -12.70
N GLY A 295 -4.34 28.99 -11.71
CA GLY A 295 -3.21 28.94 -10.80
C GLY A 295 -1.95 28.38 -11.48
N PRO A 296 -0.82 28.37 -10.76
CA PRO A 296 0.40 27.71 -11.22
C PRO A 296 0.19 26.22 -11.50
N THR A 297 0.90 25.69 -12.48
CA THR A 297 0.93 24.23 -12.71
C THR A 297 1.93 23.56 -11.78
N THR A 298 1.79 22.26 -11.57
CA THR A 298 2.80 21.46 -10.85
C THR A 298 4.18 21.54 -11.51
N VAL A 299 5.25 21.41 -10.74
CA VAL A 299 6.60 21.30 -11.30
C VAL A 299 6.74 19.99 -12.08
N HIS A 300 7.09 20.10 -13.36
CA HIS A 300 7.27 18.98 -14.28
C HIS A 300 8.24 19.39 -15.41
N PRO A 301 8.80 18.44 -16.17
CA PRO A 301 9.65 18.75 -17.32
C PRO A 301 9.01 19.80 -18.26
N PRO A 302 9.73 20.84 -18.72
CA PRO A 302 9.14 21.96 -19.47
C PRO A 302 8.36 21.58 -20.74
N MET A 303 8.65 20.42 -21.34
CA MET A 303 8.00 19.91 -22.55
C MET A 303 6.80 18.98 -22.26
N GLY A 304 6.33 18.90 -21.01
CA GLY A 304 5.25 17.96 -20.64
C GLY A 304 3.99 18.10 -21.49
N CYS A 305 3.48 19.33 -21.67
CA CYS A 305 2.30 19.54 -22.49
C CYS A 305 2.53 19.16 -23.97
N ASP A 306 3.73 19.40 -24.49
CA ASP A 306 4.10 19.06 -25.88
C ASP A 306 4.21 17.54 -26.08
N ILE A 307 4.69 16.81 -25.07
CA ILE A 307 4.76 15.33 -25.09
C ILE A 307 3.35 14.75 -25.22
N GLU A 308 2.39 15.20 -24.40
CA GLU A 308 1.02 14.68 -24.44
C GLU A 308 0.30 15.05 -25.76
N GLN A 309 0.41 16.30 -26.20
CA GLN A 309 -0.14 16.72 -27.50
C GLN A 309 0.55 16.01 -28.68
N GLY A 310 1.83 15.65 -28.52
CA GLY A 310 2.59 14.83 -29.45
C GLY A 310 2.02 13.42 -29.59
N ALA A 311 1.58 12.80 -28.49
CA ALA A 311 0.88 11.51 -28.50
C ALA A 311 -0.48 11.59 -29.22
N ILE A 312 -1.19 12.72 -29.09
CA ILE A 312 -2.39 13.01 -29.88
C ILE A 312 -2.03 13.23 -31.37
N GLN A 313 -0.80 13.64 -31.68
CA GLN A 313 -0.30 14.08 -32.98
C GLN A 313 -0.90 15.41 -33.46
N LYS A 314 -1.49 16.18 -32.54
CA LYS A 314 -2.07 17.49 -32.84
C LYS A 314 -1.92 18.44 -31.67
N THR A 315 -1.40 19.62 -31.98
CA THR A 315 -1.17 20.66 -30.99
C THR A 315 -2.34 21.63 -30.86
N LEU A 316 -2.57 22.07 -29.63
CA LEU A 316 -3.44 23.18 -29.27
C LEU A 316 -2.60 24.32 -28.66
N PRO A 317 -2.98 25.60 -28.83
CA PRO A 317 -2.26 26.71 -28.24
C PRO A 317 -2.15 26.58 -26.71
N LYS A 318 -0.92 26.53 -26.19
CA LYS A 318 -0.63 26.43 -24.76
C LYS A 318 -0.81 27.80 -24.09
N LYS A 319 -1.21 27.76 -22.81
CA LYS A 319 -1.18 28.94 -21.93
C LYS A 319 0.22 29.08 -21.35
N ASP A 320 0.67 30.33 -21.18
CA ASP A 320 1.93 30.64 -20.50
C ASP A 320 1.64 30.73 -18.99
N LEU A 321 1.80 29.60 -18.30
CA LEU A 321 1.54 29.46 -16.86
C LEU A 321 2.84 29.10 -16.13
N THR A 322 3.05 29.71 -14.97
CA THR A 322 4.20 29.42 -14.12
C THR A 322 4.06 28.06 -13.46
N GLN A 323 5.18 27.35 -13.28
CA GLN A 323 5.24 26.18 -12.41
C GLN A 323 5.54 26.61 -10.97
N SER A 324 4.97 25.92 -9.98
CA SER A 324 5.26 26.14 -8.56
C SER A 324 5.23 24.80 -7.81
N ASP A 325 6.13 24.63 -6.84
CA ASP A 325 6.17 23.48 -5.92
C ASP A 325 5.31 23.69 -4.66
N THR A 326 4.94 24.93 -4.37
CA THR A 326 4.21 25.32 -3.15
C THR A 326 2.80 25.84 -3.44
N GLU A 327 2.53 26.34 -4.65
CA GLU A 327 1.25 26.95 -5.05
C GLU A 327 0.50 26.15 -6.14
N CYS A 328 1.01 24.98 -6.53
CA CYS A 328 0.42 24.18 -7.61
C CYS A 328 -0.83 23.38 -7.22
N LEU A 329 -1.09 23.16 -5.93
CA LEU A 329 -2.24 22.40 -5.45
C LEU A 329 -3.53 23.25 -5.52
N ASN A 330 -4.00 23.44 -6.75
CA ASN A 330 -5.22 24.15 -7.09
C ASN A 330 -6.15 23.26 -7.94
N LEU A 331 -7.38 23.71 -8.10
CA LEU A 331 -8.41 23.05 -8.90
C LEU A 331 -9.17 24.08 -9.75
N ASP A 332 -9.65 23.64 -10.90
CA ASP A 332 -10.46 24.40 -11.83
C ASP A 332 -11.89 23.86 -11.80
N ILE A 333 -12.88 24.74 -11.63
CA ILE A 333 -14.30 24.36 -11.57
C ILE A 333 -15.04 25.01 -12.75
N ALA A 334 -15.75 24.20 -13.51
CA ALA A 334 -16.64 24.66 -14.56
C ALA A 334 -18.09 24.28 -14.24
N VAL A 335 -18.96 25.28 -14.25
CA VAL A 335 -20.35 25.18 -13.81
C VAL A 335 -21.28 25.54 -14.97
N PRO A 336 -22.39 24.81 -15.19
CA PRO A 336 -23.41 25.20 -16.16
C PRO A 336 -24.01 26.59 -15.84
N GLU A 337 -24.04 27.50 -16.82
CA GLU A 337 -24.53 28.87 -16.66
C GLU A 337 -25.98 28.95 -16.15
N THR A 338 -26.79 27.92 -16.43
CA THR A 338 -28.20 27.84 -16.02
C THR A 338 -28.40 27.32 -14.60
N SER A 339 -27.33 26.94 -13.91
CA SER A 339 -27.42 26.33 -12.58
C SER A 339 -27.48 27.37 -11.46
N THR A 340 -28.08 26.95 -10.34
CA THR A 340 -28.15 27.72 -9.11
C THR A 340 -27.53 26.89 -7.98
N SER A 341 -27.18 27.52 -6.86
CA SER A 341 -26.68 26.81 -5.67
C SER A 341 -27.64 25.72 -5.14
N THR A 342 -28.90 25.71 -5.58
CA THR A 342 -29.89 24.66 -5.25
C THR A 342 -30.01 23.53 -6.26
N SER A 343 -29.28 23.58 -7.39
CA SER A 343 -29.44 22.65 -8.51
C SER A 343 -28.97 21.21 -8.22
N LYS A 344 -28.03 21.00 -7.28
CA LYS A 344 -27.49 19.68 -6.89
C LYS A 344 -27.12 18.80 -8.09
N LEU A 345 -26.20 19.30 -8.91
CA LEU A 345 -25.78 18.65 -10.15
C LEU A 345 -24.73 17.55 -9.89
N PRO A 346 -24.73 16.46 -10.66
CA PRO A 346 -23.66 15.47 -10.65
C PRO A 346 -22.29 16.12 -10.89
N VAL A 347 -21.26 15.65 -10.19
CA VAL A 347 -19.90 16.21 -10.24
C VAL A 347 -18.97 15.27 -10.98
N LEU A 348 -18.33 15.75 -12.05
CA LEU A 348 -17.22 15.09 -12.72
C LEU A 348 -15.90 15.59 -12.12
N LEU A 349 -15.25 14.78 -11.28
CA LEU A 349 -13.94 15.09 -10.73
C LEU A 349 -12.85 14.38 -11.54
N PHE A 350 -12.06 15.14 -12.30
CA PHE A 350 -11.12 14.60 -13.28
C PHE A 350 -9.66 14.70 -12.82
N ILE A 351 -8.99 13.55 -12.84
CA ILE A 351 -7.56 13.39 -12.58
C ILE A 351 -6.84 13.26 -13.92
N HIS A 352 -5.95 14.22 -14.23
CA HIS A 352 -5.18 14.19 -15.47
C HIS A 352 -4.15 13.05 -15.49
N GLY A 353 -3.79 12.61 -16.70
CA GLY A 353 -2.77 11.60 -16.96
C GLY A 353 -1.34 12.15 -16.89
N GLY A 354 -0.44 11.56 -17.69
CA GLY A 354 0.95 12.00 -17.81
C GLY A 354 1.97 11.14 -17.03
N GLY A 355 1.66 9.86 -16.82
CA GLY A 355 2.61 8.90 -16.23
C GLY A 355 3.06 9.24 -14.80
N LEU A 356 2.29 10.06 -14.08
CA LEU A 356 2.65 10.64 -12.77
C LEU A 356 3.84 11.61 -12.79
N VAL A 357 4.32 12.02 -13.97
CA VAL A 357 5.53 12.86 -14.14
C VAL A 357 5.22 14.20 -14.79
N ILE A 358 4.23 14.26 -15.69
CA ILE A 358 3.78 15.47 -16.37
C ILE A 358 2.26 15.63 -16.20
N GLY A 359 1.75 16.83 -16.43
CA GLY A 359 0.31 17.10 -16.41
C GLY A 359 -0.04 18.41 -15.71
N ALA A 360 -1.18 18.98 -16.09
CA ALA A 360 -1.85 20.03 -15.34
C ALA A 360 -3.33 20.09 -15.71
N ASN A 361 -4.20 20.45 -14.77
CA ASN A 361 -5.64 20.68 -14.99
C ASN A 361 -5.95 21.74 -16.06
N SER A 362 -5.05 22.72 -16.23
CA SER A 362 -5.24 23.91 -17.05
C SER A 362 -4.78 23.75 -18.51
N TRP A 363 -4.24 22.58 -18.88
CA TRP A 363 -3.77 22.28 -20.23
C TRP A 363 -4.91 22.40 -21.27
N PRO A 364 -4.61 22.89 -22.49
CA PRO A 364 -5.64 23.30 -23.44
C PRO A 364 -6.54 22.16 -23.93
N GLN A 365 -6.06 20.92 -23.94
CA GLN A 365 -6.86 19.74 -24.25
C GLN A 365 -7.94 19.45 -23.20
N PHE A 366 -7.84 20.00 -21.98
CA PHE A 366 -8.77 19.80 -20.87
C PHE A 366 -9.72 20.99 -20.65
N ASP A 367 -9.88 21.89 -21.62
CA ASP A 367 -10.83 22.99 -21.51
C ASP A 367 -12.27 22.47 -21.36
N TRP A 368 -12.92 22.83 -20.25
CA TRP A 368 -14.25 22.35 -19.87
C TRP A 368 -15.39 22.96 -20.68
N THR A 369 -15.17 24.07 -21.39
CA THR A 369 -16.24 24.89 -21.97
C THR A 369 -17.15 24.09 -22.88
N ARG A 370 -16.57 23.25 -23.75
CA ARG A 370 -17.34 22.50 -24.76
C ARG A 370 -18.10 21.34 -24.15
N ILE A 371 -17.47 20.59 -23.25
CA ILE A 371 -18.11 19.44 -22.60
C ILE A 371 -19.24 19.89 -21.66
N ILE A 372 -19.07 21.01 -20.94
CA ILE A 372 -20.15 21.59 -20.13
C ILE A 372 -21.32 22.06 -20.99
N LYS A 373 -21.06 22.75 -22.11
CA LYS A 373 -22.12 23.14 -23.06
C LYS A 373 -22.84 21.92 -23.63
N LEU A 374 -22.11 20.87 -24.00
CA LEU A 374 -22.70 19.62 -24.48
C LEU A 374 -23.56 18.95 -23.40
N SER A 375 -23.14 18.97 -22.13
CA SER A 375 -23.91 18.41 -21.02
C SER A 375 -25.28 19.08 -20.85
N ILE A 376 -25.34 20.41 -21.04
CA ILE A 376 -26.61 21.17 -21.03
C ILE A 376 -27.45 20.79 -22.24
N GLU A 377 -26.85 20.77 -23.43
CA GLU A 377 -27.53 20.40 -24.69
C GLU A 377 -28.16 19.00 -24.62
N LYS A 378 -27.49 18.07 -23.93
CA LYS A 378 -27.92 16.67 -23.77
C LYS A 378 -28.79 16.43 -22.55
N GLU A 379 -29.24 17.49 -21.87
CA GLU A 379 -30.11 17.41 -20.68
C GLU A 379 -29.51 16.54 -19.56
N VAL A 380 -28.19 16.56 -19.44
CA VAL A 380 -27.39 15.89 -18.41
C VAL A 380 -26.36 16.88 -17.84
N PRO A 381 -26.78 18.05 -17.34
CA PRO A 381 -25.85 19.07 -16.86
C PRO A 381 -24.98 18.52 -15.72
N VAL A 382 -23.68 18.74 -15.81
CA VAL A 382 -22.69 18.33 -14.80
C VAL A 382 -21.85 19.52 -14.36
N VAL A 383 -21.35 19.48 -13.12
CA VAL A 383 -20.26 20.35 -12.67
C VAL A 383 -18.96 19.60 -12.93
N ALA A 384 -17.97 20.22 -13.56
CA ALA A 384 -16.66 19.61 -13.77
C ALA A 384 -15.62 20.24 -12.86
N VAL A 385 -14.73 19.41 -12.32
CA VAL A 385 -13.61 19.80 -11.46
C VAL A 385 -12.34 19.13 -11.99
N GLY A 386 -11.34 19.92 -12.38
CA GLY A 386 -10.02 19.43 -12.75
C GLY A 386 -8.99 19.79 -11.69
N ILE A 387 -8.23 18.81 -11.20
CA ILE A 387 -7.27 19.00 -10.09
C ILE A 387 -5.83 18.96 -10.56
N ASN A 388 -4.96 19.71 -9.89
CA ASN A 388 -3.53 19.43 -9.88
C ASN A 388 -3.17 18.55 -8.68
N TYR A 389 -2.12 17.76 -8.86
CA TYR A 389 -1.46 16.97 -7.82
C TYR A 389 0.05 17.02 -8.03
N ARG A 390 0.86 16.77 -7.00
CA ARG A 390 2.32 16.74 -7.14
C ARG A 390 2.75 15.57 -8.03
N LEU A 391 3.75 15.83 -8.87
CA LEU A 391 4.24 14.92 -9.91
C LEU A 391 5.72 14.59 -9.68
N GLY A 392 6.20 13.57 -10.38
CA GLY A 392 7.61 13.18 -10.40
C GLY A 392 8.16 12.99 -8.99
N ALA A 393 9.38 13.48 -8.74
CA ALA A 393 10.02 13.33 -7.44
C ALA A 393 9.24 14.01 -6.29
N PHE A 394 8.54 15.11 -6.57
CA PHE A 394 7.77 15.84 -5.55
C PHE A 394 6.51 15.09 -5.11
N GLY A 395 5.91 14.31 -6.01
CA GLY A 395 4.73 13.50 -5.73
C GLY A 395 5.06 12.10 -5.21
N TYR A 396 6.20 11.53 -5.61
CA TYR A 396 6.37 10.07 -5.54
C TYR A 396 7.77 9.60 -5.13
N LEU A 397 8.74 10.49 -4.88
CA LEU A 397 10.02 10.07 -4.32
C LEU A 397 9.83 9.71 -2.85
N THR A 398 10.30 8.53 -2.44
CA THR A 398 10.32 8.11 -1.04
C THR A 398 11.55 7.26 -0.76
N SER A 399 11.95 7.21 0.51
CA SER A 399 13.06 6.40 1.02
C SER A 399 12.89 6.24 2.52
N GLU A 400 13.68 5.36 3.12
CA GLU A 400 13.68 5.20 4.57
C GLU A 400 14.15 6.47 5.26
N GLU A 401 15.10 7.19 4.66
CA GLU A 401 15.57 8.50 5.11
C GLU A 401 14.42 9.52 5.15
N LEU A 402 13.60 9.60 4.09
CA LEU A 402 12.43 10.48 4.03
C LEU A 402 11.33 10.07 5.02
N ARG A 403 10.98 8.78 5.06
CA ARG A 403 9.91 8.26 5.94
C ARG A 403 10.27 8.40 7.41
N SER A 404 11.52 8.11 7.79
CA SER A 404 12.02 8.33 9.15
C SER A 404 12.00 9.80 9.57
N ALA A 405 12.07 10.72 8.62
CA ALA A 405 11.95 12.16 8.86
C ALA A 405 10.49 12.66 8.88
N GLY A 406 9.50 11.78 8.71
CA GLY A 406 8.07 12.09 8.74
C GLY A 406 7.43 12.31 7.37
N TYR A 407 8.19 12.24 6.27
CA TYR A 407 7.66 12.38 4.92
C TYR A 407 7.00 11.09 4.44
N LYS A 408 5.67 11.10 4.33
CA LYS A 408 4.91 9.95 3.82
C LYS A 408 5.21 9.70 2.34
N ALA A 409 5.08 8.44 1.92
CA ALA A 409 5.09 8.09 0.51
C ALA A 409 3.78 8.50 -0.16
N ASN A 410 3.76 8.44 -1.50
CA ASN A 410 2.56 8.66 -2.31
C ASN A 410 1.94 10.07 -2.16
N ASN A 411 2.74 11.12 -2.00
CA ASN A 411 2.28 12.50 -1.84
C ASN A 411 1.34 12.95 -2.98
N GLY A 412 1.61 12.59 -4.23
CA GLY A 412 0.73 12.91 -5.35
C GLY A 412 -0.64 12.22 -5.26
N LEU A 413 -0.71 10.98 -4.76
CA LEU A 413 -1.98 10.28 -4.50
C LEU A 413 -2.73 10.90 -3.32
N ARG A 414 -2.01 11.33 -2.27
CA ARG A 414 -2.57 12.03 -1.12
C ARG A 414 -3.13 13.40 -1.50
N ASP A 415 -2.49 14.13 -2.40
CA ASP A 415 -3.01 15.38 -2.95
C ASP A 415 -4.37 15.16 -3.64
N GLN A 416 -4.47 14.09 -4.44
CA GLN A 416 -5.74 13.71 -5.08
C GLN A 416 -6.80 13.38 -4.03
N ARG A 417 -6.46 12.63 -2.97
CA ARG A 417 -7.35 12.32 -1.85
C ARG A 417 -7.86 13.60 -1.15
N VAL A 418 -7.00 14.58 -0.91
CA VAL A 418 -7.38 15.86 -0.28
C VAL A 418 -8.26 16.70 -1.20
N SER A 419 -8.01 16.66 -2.51
CA SER A 419 -8.89 17.35 -3.46
C SER A 419 -10.32 16.78 -3.43
N ILE A 420 -10.46 15.47 -3.22
CA ILE A 420 -11.77 14.81 -3.06
C ILE A 420 -12.45 15.32 -1.78
N ASP A 421 -11.73 15.43 -0.65
CA ASP A 421 -12.28 16.02 0.58
C ASP A 421 -12.73 17.47 0.39
N TRP A 422 -11.94 18.25 -0.36
CA TRP A 422 -12.32 19.63 -0.70
C TRP A 422 -13.64 19.65 -1.48
N VAL A 423 -13.78 18.80 -2.49
CA VAL A 423 -14.99 18.72 -3.32
C VAL A 423 -16.19 18.32 -2.48
N HIS A 424 -16.09 17.28 -1.65
CA HIS A 424 -17.16 16.88 -0.72
C HIS A 424 -17.63 18.05 0.16
N ARG A 425 -16.69 18.85 0.65
CA ARG A 425 -16.99 19.94 1.57
C ARG A 425 -17.58 21.17 0.89
N HIS A 426 -17.16 21.48 -0.33
CA HIS A 426 -17.37 22.81 -0.93
C HIS A 426 -18.16 22.80 -2.24
N ILE A 427 -18.27 21.68 -2.96
CA ILE A 427 -18.83 21.69 -4.33
C ILE A 427 -20.30 22.10 -4.39
N ARG A 428 -21.03 21.97 -3.27
CA ARG A 428 -22.42 22.44 -3.15
C ARG A 428 -22.56 23.93 -3.43
N ASP A 429 -21.57 24.73 -3.06
CA ASP A 429 -21.58 26.18 -3.29
C ASP A 429 -21.41 26.52 -4.79
N PHE A 430 -20.96 25.54 -5.59
CA PHE A 430 -20.82 25.58 -7.04
C PHE A 430 -21.92 24.79 -7.76
N SER A 431 -23.08 24.63 -7.11
CA SER A 431 -24.25 23.90 -7.62
C SER A 431 -24.09 22.38 -7.71
N GLY A 432 -22.95 21.81 -7.29
CA GLY A 432 -22.70 20.37 -7.33
C GLY A 432 -23.36 19.60 -6.18
N ASP A 433 -23.49 18.29 -6.36
CA ASP A 433 -23.95 17.37 -5.33
C ASP A 433 -22.77 16.55 -4.79
N PRO A 434 -22.32 16.77 -3.54
CA PRO A 434 -21.19 16.04 -2.97
C PRO A 434 -21.46 14.52 -2.84
N GLU A 435 -22.73 14.11 -2.81
CA GLU A 435 -23.11 12.69 -2.75
C GLU A 435 -23.16 12.02 -4.14
N ASN A 436 -22.89 12.78 -5.21
CA ASN A 436 -23.00 12.31 -6.60
C ASN A 436 -21.75 12.68 -7.41
N ILE A 437 -20.58 12.29 -6.87
CA ILE A 437 -19.28 12.47 -7.51
C ILE A 437 -18.98 11.26 -8.40
N THR A 438 -18.60 11.53 -9.64
CA THR A 438 -17.92 10.57 -10.53
C THR A 438 -16.44 10.90 -10.57
N LEU A 439 -15.61 10.02 -10.02
CA LEU A 439 -14.16 10.14 -10.08
C LEU A 439 -13.68 9.62 -11.44
N ALA A 440 -13.10 10.48 -12.25
CA ALA A 440 -12.69 10.16 -13.61
C ALA A 440 -11.20 10.37 -13.82
N GLY A 441 -10.59 9.61 -14.70
CA GLY A 441 -9.22 9.86 -15.10
C GLY A 441 -8.82 9.15 -16.39
N MET A 442 -7.74 9.66 -16.99
CA MET A 442 -7.14 9.12 -18.21
C MET A 442 -5.71 8.64 -17.91
N SER A 443 -5.29 7.50 -18.47
CA SER A 443 -3.91 7.00 -18.35
C SER A 443 -3.52 6.85 -16.87
N ALA A 444 -2.42 7.46 -16.44
CA ALA A 444 -2.03 7.52 -15.02
C ALA A 444 -3.10 8.12 -14.10
N GLY A 445 -3.97 9.01 -14.61
CA GLY A 445 -5.12 9.52 -13.87
C GLY A 445 -6.24 8.49 -13.70
N GLY A 446 -6.48 7.66 -14.72
CA GLY A 446 -7.41 6.52 -14.63
C GLY A 446 -6.87 5.43 -13.68
N ALA A 447 -5.56 5.16 -13.78
CA ALA A 447 -4.86 4.32 -12.82
C ALA A 447 -4.98 4.86 -11.39
N SER A 448 -4.84 6.18 -11.21
CA SER A 448 -4.99 6.81 -9.90
C SER A 448 -6.43 6.73 -9.38
N ALA A 449 -7.44 6.94 -10.22
CA ALA A 449 -8.85 6.79 -9.86
C ALA A 449 -9.16 5.38 -9.36
N LEU A 450 -8.62 4.36 -10.03
CA LEU A 450 -8.72 2.97 -9.59
C LEU A 450 -7.88 2.69 -8.34
N GLN A 451 -6.69 3.27 -8.22
CA GLN A 451 -5.87 3.16 -7.01
C GLN A 451 -6.57 3.75 -5.78
N LEU A 452 -7.36 4.81 -5.95
CA LEU A 452 -8.15 5.41 -4.87
C LEU A 452 -9.28 4.48 -4.37
N LEU A 453 -9.72 3.50 -5.17
CA LEU A 453 -10.61 2.43 -4.69
C LEU A 453 -9.89 1.43 -3.79
N HIS A 454 -8.57 1.35 -3.83
CA HIS A 454 -7.74 0.55 -2.92
C HIS A 454 -7.12 1.39 -1.80
N PHE A 455 -7.42 2.70 -1.76
CA PHE A 455 -6.86 3.59 -0.76
C PHE A 455 -7.43 3.22 0.60
N ASN A 456 -6.55 3.07 1.59
CA ASN A 456 -6.93 2.71 2.95
C ASN A 456 -7.73 3.83 3.61
N THR A 457 -9.05 3.80 3.46
CA THR A 457 -9.95 4.83 4.01
C THR A 457 -11.32 4.26 4.34
N SER A 458 -11.91 4.76 5.42
CA SER A 458 -13.29 4.48 5.82
C SER A 458 -14.31 5.48 5.25
N THR A 459 -13.84 6.51 4.54
CA THR A 459 -14.71 7.57 3.99
C THR A 459 -15.02 7.30 2.52
N PRO A 460 -16.30 7.27 2.11
CA PRO A 460 -16.69 7.22 0.70
C PRO A 460 -16.05 8.33 -0.13
N LEU A 461 -15.36 7.99 -1.22
CA LEU A 461 -14.67 8.98 -2.05
C LEU A 461 -15.51 9.46 -3.23
N CYS A 462 -16.23 8.56 -3.89
CA CYS A 462 -17.12 8.90 -4.99
C CYS A 462 -18.28 7.90 -5.07
N LYS A 463 -19.24 8.18 -5.95
CA LYS A 463 -20.37 7.29 -6.23
C LYS A 463 -20.09 6.39 -7.44
N ARG A 464 -19.30 6.90 -8.39
CA ARG A 464 -18.94 6.21 -9.64
C ARG A 464 -17.48 6.45 -9.99
N VAL A 465 -16.89 5.53 -10.74
CA VAL A 465 -15.54 5.67 -11.29
C VAL A 465 -15.55 5.55 -12.81
N LEU A 466 -14.81 6.44 -13.49
CA LEU A 466 -14.59 6.44 -14.93
C LEU A 466 -13.09 6.30 -15.21
N SER A 467 -12.67 5.15 -15.75
CA SER A 467 -11.28 4.91 -16.11
C SER A 467 -11.09 4.82 -17.61
N MET A 468 -10.38 5.80 -18.17
CA MET A 468 -10.07 5.86 -19.60
C MET A 468 -8.64 5.42 -19.84
N SER A 469 -8.44 4.34 -20.59
CA SER A 469 -7.15 3.87 -21.09
C SER A 469 -6.05 3.86 -20.02
N GLY A 470 -6.36 3.39 -18.81
CA GLY A 470 -5.43 3.39 -17.69
C GLY A 470 -5.96 2.59 -16.51
N THR A 471 -5.09 1.79 -15.90
CA THR A 471 -5.42 1.00 -14.70
C THR A 471 -4.25 0.97 -13.74
N ASN A 472 -4.53 0.71 -12.47
CA ASN A 472 -3.50 0.49 -11.46
C ASN A 472 -2.74 -0.84 -11.66
N LEU A 473 -3.16 -1.71 -12.59
CA LEU A 473 -2.37 -2.85 -13.09
C LEU A 473 -1.27 -2.42 -14.08
N LEU A 474 -1.49 -1.33 -14.81
CA LEU A 474 -0.47 -0.72 -15.66
C LEU A 474 0.51 0.12 -14.84
N ILE A 475 -0.01 0.98 -13.95
CA ILE A 475 0.79 1.83 -13.05
C ILE A 475 0.76 1.22 -11.64
N SER A 476 1.36 0.03 -11.51
CA SER A 476 1.34 -0.71 -10.25
C SER A 476 2.32 -0.10 -9.23
N PRO A 477 1.98 -0.08 -7.93
CA PRO A 477 2.89 0.36 -6.88
C PRO A 477 4.18 -0.47 -6.83
N MET A 478 5.31 0.22 -6.82
CA MET A 478 6.63 -0.38 -6.71
C MET A 478 6.96 -0.71 -5.25
N SER A 479 7.85 -1.70 -5.06
CA SER A 479 8.36 -2.04 -3.73
C SER A 479 9.21 -0.90 -3.15
N LEU A 480 9.27 -0.81 -1.82
CA LEU A 480 10.12 0.17 -1.15
C LEU A 480 11.60 0.03 -1.54
N ALA A 481 12.07 -1.18 -1.85
CA ALA A 481 13.44 -1.42 -2.30
C ALA A 481 13.77 -0.73 -3.64
N VAL A 482 12.83 -0.69 -4.58
CA VAL A 482 12.99 0.05 -5.85
C VAL A 482 13.02 1.56 -5.58
N HIS A 483 12.20 2.03 -4.64
CA HIS A 483 12.20 3.42 -4.18
C HIS A 483 13.53 3.83 -3.53
N GLU A 484 14.16 2.97 -2.72
CA GLU A 484 15.49 3.24 -2.17
C GLU A 484 16.55 3.43 -3.27
N GLN A 485 16.48 2.63 -4.35
CA GLN A 485 17.37 2.78 -5.50
C GLN A 485 17.13 4.10 -6.23
N GLY A 486 15.85 4.46 -6.45
CA GLY A 486 15.45 5.73 -7.02
C GLY A 486 15.92 6.93 -6.18
N TYR A 487 15.73 6.89 -4.86
CA TYR A 487 16.21 7.93 -3.96
C TYR A 487 17.73 8.09 -4.01
N LYS A 488 18.49 6.99 -3.96
CA LYS A 488 19.95 7.03 -4.07
C LYS A 488 20.41 7.68 -5.37
N ALA A 489 19.80 7.32 -6.50
CA ALA A 489 20.12 7.89 -7.80
C ALA A 489 19.72 9.38 -7.90
N ALA A 490 18.62 9.80 -7.27
CA ALA A 490 18.23 11.21 -7.17
C ALA A 490 19.27 12.04 -6.38
N ILE A 491 19.66 11.55 -5.19
CA ILE A 491 20.66 12.19 -4.34
C ILE A 491 22.02 12.31 -5.05
N GLN A 492 22.41 11.27 -5.79
CA GLN A 492 23.61 11.31 -6.63
C GLN A 492 23.49 12.35 -7.76
N ALA A 493 22.37 12.36 -8.48
CA ALA A 493 22.13 13.31 -9.57
C ALA A 493 22.12 14.78 -9.11
N TRP A 494 21.67 15.03 -7.88
CA TRP A 494 21.71 16.34 -7.25
C TRP A 494 23.06 16.69 -6.61
N GLY A 495 23.99 15.74 -6.52
CA GLY A 495 25.31 15.94 -5.91
C GLY A 495 25.28 16.05 -4.39
N LEU A 496 24.30 15.42 -3.72
CA LEU A 496 24.04 15.56 -2.28
C LEU A 496 24.50 14.34 -1.45
N GLU A 497 25.14 13.36 -2.10
CA GLU A 497 25.55 12.09 -1.49
C GLU A 497 26.55 12.22 -0.33
N GLY A 498 27.37 13.28 -0.32
CA GLY A 498 28.33 13.55 0.77
C GLY A 498 27.74 14.28 1.99
N LEU A 499 26.48 14.70 1.94
CA LEU A 499 25.82 15.46 3.00
C LEU A 499 25.16 14.55 4.04
N SER A 500 24.98 15.09 5.26
CA SER A 500 24.12 14.47 6.27
C SER A 500 22.64 14.50 5.83
N PRO A 501 21.76 13.63 6.34
CA PRO A 501 20.34 13.66 5.99
C PRO A 501 19.68 15.04 6.19
N GLU A 502 19.99 15.72 7.29
CA GLU A 502 19.47 17.07 7.58
C GLU A 502 19.95 18.10 6.55
N ASP A 503 21.24 18.08 6.21
CA ASP A 503 21.81 18.97 5.19
C ASP A 503 21.29 18.64 3.78
N ARG A 504 20.99 17.36 3.48
CA ARG A 504 20.34 16.97 2.22
C ARG A 504 18.95 17.56 2.11
N PHE A 505 18.11 17.43 3.14
CA PHE A 505 16.75 17.98 3.13
C PHE A 505 16.77 19.49 2.96
N LYS A 506 17.65 20.18 3.70
CA LYS A 506 17.83 21.62 3.54
C LYS A 506 18.25 21.98 2.11
N ALA A 507 19.24 21.29 1.56
CA ALA A 507 19.69 21.55 0.19
C ALA A 507 18.57 21.30 -0.83
N ILE A 508 17.75 20.26 -0.67
CA ILE A 508 16.61 19.98 -1.55
C ILE A 508 15.59 21.11 -1.45
N LEU A 509 15.21 21.55 -0.25
CA LEU A 509 14.22 22.61 -0.04
C LEU A 509 14.70 24.00 -0.50
N ASP A 510 15.99 24.29 -0.36
CA ASP A 510 16.59 25.57 -0.78
C ASP A 510 16.87 25.63 -2.31
N THR A 511 16.89 24.48 -3.00
CA THR A 511 17.16 24.41 -4.44
C THR A 511 15.87 24.67 -5.23
N PRO A 512 15.89 25.56 -6.25
CA PRO A 512 14.75 25.77 -7.11
C PRO A 512 14.24 24.45 -7.72
N ALA A 513 12.94 24.19 -7.59
CA ALA A 513 12.35 22.92 -8.00
C ALA A 513 12.61 22.56 -9.48
N SER A 514 12.64 23.56 -10.37
CA SER A 514 12.99 23.36 -11.79
C SER A 514 14.41 22.84 -11.99
N GLU A 515 15.36 23.24 -11.14
CA GLU A 515 16.74 22.74 -11.18
C GLU A 515 16.82 21.28 -10.73
N LEU A 516 16.07 20.93 -9.67
CA LEU A 516 15.98 19.54 -9.21
C LEU A 516 15.46 18.63 -10.31
N VAL A 517 14.34 18.99 -10.97
CA VAL A 517 13.79 18.21 -12.09
C VAL A 517 14.77 18.10 -13.25
N ALA A 518 15.44 19.20 -13.61
CA ALA A 518 16.37 19.21 -14.74
C ALA A 518 17.58 18.29 -14.57
N LYS A 519 17.97 18.00 -13.32
CA LYS A 519 19.10 17.11 -13.01
C LYS A 519 18.72 15.63 -12.93
N LEU A 520 17.44 15.29 -12.75
CA LEU A 520 17.02 13.90 -12.60
C LEU A 520 17.18 13.12 -13.92
N PRO A 521 17.70 11.87 -13.87
CA PRO A 521 17.79 11.04 -15.05
C PRO A 521 16.40 10.56 -15.51
N PRO A 522 16.11 10.51 -16.82
CA PRO A 522 14.82 10.01 -17.33
C PRO A 522 14.51 8.55 -16.93
N SER A 523 15.54 7.76 -16.62
CA SER A 523 15.43 6.36 -16.19
C SER A 523 15.19 6.18 -14.69
N LEU A 524 15.03 7.26 -13.93
CA LEU A 524 14.81 7.16 -12.49
C LEU A 524 13.49 6.45 -12.20
N PRO A 525 13.47 5.39 -11.36
CA PRO A 525 12.21 4.78 -10.97
C PRO A 525 11.47 5.74 -10.03
N ILE A 526 10.40 6.35 -10.54
CA ILE A 526 9.50 7.24 -9.80
C ILE A 526 8.07 6.77 -10.08
N GLY A 527 7.29 6.52 -9.02
CA GLY A 527 5.91 6.06 -9.16
C GLY A 527 5.27 5.75 -7.80
N LEU A 528 4.13 5.09 -7.81
CA LEU A 528 3.46 4.69 -6.56
C LEU A 528 4.34 3.76 -5.72
N ALA A 529 4.23 3.86 -4.40
CA ALA A 529 4.90 2.99 -3.45
C ALA A 529 3.88 2.05 -2.79
N ALA A 530 4.20 0.76 -2.71
CA ALA A 530 3.52 -0.18 -1.84
C ALA A 530 3.92 0.10 -0.38
N ASP A 531 3.33 1.14 0.21
CA ASP A 531 3.74 1.72 1.48
C ASP A 531 3.08 1.07 2.71
N GLY A 532 2.06 0.23 2.51
CA GLY A 532 1.31 -0.40 3.60
C GLY A 532 0.42 0.57 4.37
N ASP A 533 0.38 1.86 3.96
CA ASP A 533 -0.43 2.91 4.57
C ASP A 533 -1.52 3.35 3.59
N ALA A 534 -1.19 4.21 2.61
CA ALA A 534 -2.13 4.61 1.57
C ALA A 534 -2.53 3.43 0.69
N ILE A 535 -1.59 2.51 0.45
CA ILE A 535 -1.78 1.32 -0.38
C ILE A 535 -1.41 0.08 0.44
N SER A 536 -2.42 -0.57 1.01
CA SER A 536 -2.22 -1.76 1.85
C SER A 536 -1.78 -2.99 1.06
N THR A 537 -2.29 -3.15 -0.17
CA THR A 537 -1.97 -4.30 -1.02
C THR A 537 -1.91 -3.86 -2.48
N PRO A 538 -0.80 -4.13 -3.20
CA PRO A 538 -0.73 -3.85 -4.63
C PRO A 538 -1.81 -4.60 -5.43
N PRO A 539 -2.38 -3.96 -6.48
CA PRO A 539 -3.33 -4.58 -7.37
C PRO A 539 -2.69 -5.73 -8.18
N SER A 540 -3.46 -6.80 -8.38
CA SER A 540 -3.13 -7.97 -9.19
C SER A 540 -4.36 -8.38 -10.00
N PHE A 541 -4.15 -9.05 -11.13
CA PHE A 541 -5.25 -9.55 -11.95
C PHE A 541 -6.11 -10.54 -11.19
N ALA A 542 -5.48 -11.46 -10.45
CA ALA A 542 -6.17 -12.42 -9.60
C ALA A 542 -7.04 -11.74 -8.54
N GLY A 543 -6.51 -10.73 -7.84
CA GLY A 543 -7.25 -10.03 -6.80
C GLY A 543 -8.39 -9.18 -7.35
N ILE A 544 -8.15 -8.43 -8.44
CA ILE A 544 -9.16 -7.58 -9.06
C ILE A 544 -10.31 -8.41 -9.63
N SER A 545 -10.03 -9.59 -10.19
CA SER A 545 -11.05 -10.42 -10.85
C SER A 545 -11.86 -11.28 -9.87
N ASP A 546 -11.43 -11.41 -8.61
CA ASP A 546 -12.05 -12.26 -7.61
C ASP A 546 -13.16 -11.53 -6.84
N ARG A 547 -14.42 -11.79 -7.24
CA ARG A 547 -15.62 -11.27 -6.55
C ARG A 547 -15.80 -11.79 -5.12
N SER A 548 -15.17 -12.91 -4.77
CA SER A 548 -15.30 -13.52 -3.44
C SER A 548 -14.38 -12.88 -2.40
N SER A 549 -13.37 -12.13 -2.85
CA SER A 549 -12.39 -11.48 -1.97
C SER A 549 -12.94 -10.18 -1.38
N SER A 550 -13.85 -10.32 -0.40
CA SER A 550 -14.42 -9.19 0.33
C SER A 550 -13.32 -8.33 0.93
N GLY A 551 -13.25 -7.05 0.53
CA GLY A 551 -12.28 -6.08 1.05
C GLY A 551 -11.00 -5.89 0.22
N TYR A 552 -10.77 -6.69 -0.83
CA TYR A 552 -9.64 -6.46 -1.74
C TYR A 552 -9.75 -5.11 -2.48
N LEU A 553 -10.94 -4.81 -2.99
CA LEU A 553 -11.31 -3.50 -3.51
C LEU A 553 -12.17 -2.77 -2.48
N GLN A 554 -11.55 -2.11 -1.50
CA GLN A 554 -12.28 -1.43 -0.40
C GLN A 554 -13.35 -0.46 -0.90
N GLY A 555 -13.07 0.22 -2.02
CA GLY A 555 -13.96 1.17 -2.67
C GLY A 555 -15.23 0.58 -3.22
N SER A 556 -15.32 -0.75 -3.37
CA SER A 556 -16.58 -1.43 -3.73
C SER A 556 -17.72 -1.18 -2.73
N SER A 557 -17.39 -0.82 -1.48
CA SER A 557 -18.39 -0.49 -0.45
C SER A 557 -19.14 0.82 -0.68
N TRP A 558 -18.63 1.71 -1.53
CA TRP A 558 -19.21 3.03 -1.80
C TRP A 558 -19.30 3.40 -3.28
N CYS A 559 -18.50 2.75 -4.14
CA CYS A 559 -18.52 2.98 -5.58
C CYS A 559 -19.50 2.00 -6.23
N GLU A 560 -20.68 2.49 -6.60
CA GLU A 560 -21.76 1.67 -7.16
C GLU A 560 -21.47 1.23 -8.60
N GLU A 561 -20.85 2.10 -9.39
CA GLU A 561 -20.69 1.88 -10.83
C GLU A 561 -19.28 2.19 -11.34
N ILE A 562 -18.80 1.35 -12.27
CA ILE A 562 -17.57 1.57 -13.05
C ILE A 562 -17.90 1.72 -14.53
N LEU A 563 -17.31 2.72 -15.18
CA LEU A 563 -17.17 2.79 -16.63
C LEU A 563 -15.68 2.72 -16.95
N ILE A 564 -15.28 1.70 -17.70
CA ILE A 564 -13.87 1.46 -18.00
C ILE A 564 -13.70 1.10 -19.48
N GLY A 565 -12.61 1.55 -20.09
CA GLY A 565 -12.34 1.20 -21.48
C GLY A 565 -10.97 1.62 -21.94
N ASP A 566 -10.68 1.26 -23.18
CA ASP A 566 -9.38 1.45 -23.80
C ASP A 566 -9.51 1.81 -25.29
N ALA A 567 -8.44 2.40 -25.84
CA ALA A 567 -8.26 2.62 -27.26
C ALA A 567 -7.64 1.37 -27.91
N GLN A 568 -7.83 1.19 -29.22
CA GLN A 568 -7.35 -0.02 -29.90
C GLN A 568 -5.84 -0.26 -29.74
N HIS A 569 -5.05 0.81 -29.74
CA HIS A 569 -3.60 0.76 -29.67
C HIS A 569 -3.06 1.78 -28.64
N ASP A 570 -3.42 1.58 -27.38
CA ASP A 570 -2.96 2.41 -26.26
C ASP A 570 -1.44 2.34 -26.05
N THR A 571 -0.79 1.24 -26.43
CA THR A 571 0.68 1.14 -26.35
C THR A 571 1.44 2.03 -27.33
N SER A 572 0.73 2.75 -28.22
CA SER A 572 1.29 3.87 -28.99
C SER A 572 2.03 4.89 -28.11
N ILE A 573 1.65 5.06 -26.84
CA ILE A 573 2.38 5.93 -25.90
C ILE A 573 3.78 5.41 -25.59
N PHE A 574 3.98 4.10 -25.49
CA PHE A 574 5.30 3.50 -25.22
C PHE A 574 6.23 3.62 -26.42
N ALA A 575 5.69 3.66 -27.64
CA ALA A 575 6.52 3.97 -28.80
C ALA A 575 7.15 5.38 -28.72
N TYR A 576 6.50 6.32 -28.03
CA TYR A 576 7.03 7.66 -27.79
C TYR A 576 7.94 7.71 -26.56
N THR A 577 7.48 7.19 -25.41
CA THR A 577 8.18 7.31 -24.12
C THR A 577 9.30 6.28 -23.94
N MET A 578 9.25 5.17 -24.66
CA MET A 578 10.15 4.03 -24.53
C MET A 578 10.78 3.63 -25.86
N ALA A 579 10.96 4.57 -26.80
CA ALA A 579 11.58 4.29 -28.10
C ALA A 579 12.96 3.60 -27.99
N HIS A 580 13.72 3.90 -26.94
CA HIS A 580 15.02 3.26 -26.67
C HIS A 580 14.91 1.75 -26.38
N GLN A 581 13.73 1.26 -25.97
CA GLN A 581 13.46 -0.15 -25.72
C GLN A 581 13.31 -0.97 -27.00
N SER A 582 13.21 -0.33 -28.18
CA SER A 582 13.09 -1.04 -29.45
C SER A 582 14.35 -1.82 -29.84
N LYS A 583 15.50 -1.47 -29.27
CA LYS A 583 16.78 -2.10 -29.60
C LYS A 583 16.87 -3.52 -29.04
N ASP A 584 17.20 -4.46 -29.92
CA ASP A 584 17.32 -5.89 -29.65
C ASP A 584 16.04 -6.45 -28.99
N CYS A 585 14.88 -5.84 -29.29
CA CYS A 585 13.66 -6.04 -28.52
C CYS A 585 13.11 -7.46 -28.66
N ALA A 586 13.26 -8.09 -29.83
CA ALA A 586 12.76 -9.44 -30.07
C ALA A 586 13.42 -10.48 -29.15
N SER A 587 14.75 -10.42 -29.03
CA SER A 587 15.52 -11.32 -28.16
C SER A 587 15.21 -11.05 -26.69
N ARG A 588 15.22 -9.78 -26.27
CA ARG A 588 14.95 -9.39 -24.89
C ARG A 588 13.53 -9.76 -24.44
N PHE A 589 12.54 -9.54 -25.31
CA PHE A 589 11.15 -9.91 -25.05
C PHE A 589 10.97 -11.42 -24.97
N THR A 590 11.64 -12.18 -25.85
CA THR A 590 11.65 -13.65 -25.79
C THR A 590 12.21 -14.14 -24.45
N THR A 591 13.33 -13.58 -24.00
CA THR A 591 13.92 -13.91 -22.69
C THR A 591 13.00 -13.54 -21.53
N ALA A 592 12.32 -12.39 -21.60
CA ALA A 592 11.35 -11.99 -20.59
C ALA A 592 10.16 -12.96 -20.51
N LEU A 593 9.61 -13.40 -21.65
CA LEU A 593 8.57 -14.43 -21.70
C LEU A 593 9.02 -15.76 -21.11
N GLN A 594 10.23 -16.21 -21.46
CA GLN A 594 10.80 -17.46 -20.93
C GLN A 594 11.00 -17.40 -19.42
N GLY A 595 11.45 -16.27 -18.89
CA GLY A 595 11.61 -16.06 -17.46
C GLY A 595 10.27 -16.07 -16.72
N ALA A 596 9.31 -15.26 -17.21
CA ALA A 596 8.00 -15.10 -16.57
C ALA A 596 7.13 -16.36 -16.63
N LEU A 597 7.29 -17.20 -17.66
CA LEU A 597 6.50 -18.41 -17.89
C LEU A 597 7.34 -19.70 -17.71
N SER A 598 8.40 -19.64 -16.92
CA SER A 598 9.35 -20.76 -16.75
C SER A 598 8.72 -22.02 -16.12
N THR A 599 7.62 -21.86 -15.39
CA THR A 599 6.85 -22.96 -14.78
C THR A 599 5.87 -23.62 -15.75
N HIS A 600 5.68 -23.06 -16.95
CA HIS A 600 4.75 -23.57 -17.96
C HIS A 600 5.47 -24.41 -19.03
N PRO A 601 4.74 -25.29 -19.73
CA PRO A 601 5.29 -26.02 -20.88
C PRO A 601 5.93 -25.09 -21.92
N SER A 602 7.04 -25.53 -22.53
CA SER A 602 7.83 -24.71 -23.46
C SER A 602 7.10 -24.33 -24.75
N ASP A 603 6.01 -25.03 -25.09
CA ASP A 603 5.14 -24.67 -26.20
C ASP A 603 4.36 -23.38 -25.92
N VAL A 604 4.08 -23.01 -24.66
CA VAL A 604 3.34 -21.77 -24.33
C VAL A 604 4.04 -20.53 -24.88
N VAL A 605 5.35 -20.39 -24.61
CA VAL A 605 6.15 -19.27 -25.13
C VAL A 605 6.17 -19.29 -26.66
N SER A 606 6.33 -20.47 -27.26
CA SER A 606 6.37 -20.62 -28.72
C SER A 606 5.04 -20.21 -29.37
N HIS A 607 3.90 -20.57 -28.76
CA HIS A 607 2.58 -20.16 -29.23
C HIS A 607 2.36 -18.64 -29.12
N ILE A 608 2.81 -18.01 -28.02
CA ILE A 608 2.74 -16.54 -27.89
C ILE A 608 3.57 -15.89 -28.99
N LEU A 609 4.82 -16.31 -29.17
CA LEU A 609 5.69 -15.77 -30.20
C LEU A 609 5.07 -15.94 -31.60
N GLU A 610 4.56 -17.13 -31.94
CA GLU A 610 3.91 -17.37 -33.22
C GLU A 610 2.67 -16.49 -33.43
N ALA A 611 1.80 -16.35 -32.42
CA ALA A 611 0.56 -15.59 -32.53
C ALA A 611 0.79 -14.09 -32.71
N TYR A 612 1.88 -13.55 -32.18
CA TYR A 612 2.30 -12.16 -32.40
C TYR A 612 3.29 -12.03 -33.57
N GLY A 613 3.57 -13.10 -34.31
CA GLY A 613 4.50 -13.10 -35.43
C GLY A 613 5.94 -12.78 -35.03
N LEU A 614 6.37 -13.15 -33.83
CA LEU A 614 7.69 -12.89 -33.27
C LEU A 614 8.57 -14.14 -33.31
N SER A 615 9.87 -13.90 -33.38
CA SER A 615 10.94 -14.84 -33.11
C SER A 615 12.11 -14.08 -32.49
N ALA A 616 13.02 -14.76 -31.80
CA ALA A 616 14.19 -14.10 -31.19
C ALA A 616 15.09 -13.35 -32.21
N THR A 617 14.94 -13.63 -33.51
CA THR A 617 15.70 -13.02 -34.61
C THR A 617 14.89 -12.05 -35.47
N THR A 618 13.64 -11.75 -35.08
CA THR A 618 12.82 -10.77 -35.79
C THR A 618 13.49 -9.38 -35.76
N PRO A 619 13.63 -8.68 -36.90
CA PRO A 619 14.23 -7.35 -36.93
C PRO A 619 13.48 -6.36 -36.02
N ASP A 620 14.20 -5.48 -35.32
CA ASP A 620 13.63 -4.53 -34.35
C ASP A 620 12.48 -3.68 -34.93
N THR A 621 12.56 -3.29 -36.20
CA THR A 621 11.52 -2.50 -36.89
C THR A 621 10.19 -3.24 -37.03
N GLU A 622 10.23 -4.57 -37.06
CA GLU A 622 9.04 -5.43 -37.10
C GLU A 622 8.66 -5.93 -35.71
N ALA A 623 9.66 -6.22 -34.87
CA ALA A 623 9.46 -6.78 -33.54
C ALA A 623 8.84 -5.76 -32.59
N TRP A 624 9.26 -4.50 -32.63
CA TRP A 624 8.79 -3.50 -31.68
C TRP A 624 7.27 -3.28 -31.72
N PRO A 625 6.63 -3.05 -32.89
CA PRO A 625 5.17 -2.98 -32.98
C PRO A 625 4.47 -4.24 -32.45
N ARG A 626 5.00 -5.44 -32.74
CA ARG A 626 4.43 -6.72 -32.30
C ARG A 626 4.54 -6.92 -30.78
N VAL A 627 5.64 -6.47 -30.17
CA VAL A 627 5.80 -6.42 -28.71
C VAL A 627 4.78 -5.44 -28.10
N LEU A 628 4.60 -4.26 -28.70
CA LEU A 628 3.60 -3.29 -28.24
C LEU A 628 2.17 -3.85 -28.34
N GLU A 629 1.86 -4.68 -29.35
CA GLU A 629 0.57 -5.36 -29.44
C GLU A 629 0.34 -6.34 -28.27
N PHE A 630 1.34 -7.13 -27.90
CA PHE A 630 1.27 -8.00 -26.72
C PHE A 630 1.04 -7.19 -25.44
N LEU A 631 1.83 -6.13 -25.26
CA LEU A 631 1.71 -5.26 -24.09
C LEU A 631 0.34 -4.57 -24.02
N ASN A 632 -0.26 -4.26 -25.17
CA ASN A 632 -1.60 -3.68 -25.24
C ASN A 632 -2.66 -4.65 -24.75
N ASP A 633 -2.58 -5.89 -25.24
CA ASP A 633 -3.54 -6.92 -24.89
C ASP A 633 -3.47 -7.28 -23.40
N VAL A 634 -2.29 -7.22 -22.78
CA VAL A 634 -2.11 -7.45 -21.33
C VAL A 634 -2.48 -6.22 -20.48
N HIS A 635 -1.83 -5.07 -20.68
CA HIS A 635 -1.89 -3.97 -19.70
C HIS A 635 -3.06 -3.00 -19.90
N PHE A 636 -3.70 -3.01 -21.06
CA PHE A 636 -4.88 -2.18 -21.33
C PHE A 636 -6.12 -3.06 -21.44
N HIS A 637 -6.15 -3.96 -22.43
CA HIS A 637 -7.36 -4.70 -22.73
C HIS A 637 -7.74 -5.73 -21.66
N ALA A 638 -6.83 -6.63 -21.27
CA ALA A 638 -7.13 -7.60 -20.22
C ALA A 638 -7.43 -6.94 -18.87
N ALA A 639 -6.79 -5.81 -18.56
CA ALA A 639 -7.04 -5.05 -17.34
C ALA A 639 -8.47 -4.48 -17.29
N VAL A 640 -8.99 -3.97 -18.41
CA VAL A 640 -10.40 -3.56 -18.56
C VAL A 640 -11.34 -4.73 -18.25
N LEU A 641 -11.04 -5.91 -18.81
CA LEU A 641 -11.85 -7.10 -18.62
C LEU A 641 -11.76 -7.68 -17.20
N ALA A 642 -10.61 -7.56 -16.54
CA ALA A 642 -10.42 -7.98 -15.15
C ALA A 642 -11.34 -7.18 -14.22
N TYR A 643 -11.33 -5.84 -14.33
CA TYR A 643 -12.23 -4.98 -13.57
C TYR A 643 -13.71 -5.24 -13.89
N ALA A 644 -14.08 -5.36 -15.16
CA ALA A 644 -15.46 -5.65 -15.53
C ALA A 644 -15.93 -7.02 -15.01
N SER A 645 -15.03 -8.00 -14.95
CA SER A 645 -15.34 -9.35 -14.45
C SER A 645 -15.39 -9.38 -12.93
N GLY A 646 -14.51 -8.68 -12.24
CA GLY A 646 -14.42 -8.67 -10.79
C GLY A 646 -15.29 -7.63 -10.09
N TRP A 647 -15.98 -6.76 -10.83
CA TRP A 647 -16.88 -5.79 -10.21
C TRP A 647 -17.97 -6.48 -9.36
N PRO A 648 -18.31 -5.92 -8.18
CA PRO A 648 -19.29 -6.49 -7.26
C PRO A 648 -20.65 -6.79 -7.91
N GLU A 649 -21.35 -7.83 -7.42
CA GLU A 649 -22.64 -8.25 -7.99
C GLU A 649 -23.77 -7.24 -7.76
N ASP A 650 -23.70 -6.45 -6.70
CA ASP A 650 -24.60 -5.33 -6.39
C ASP A 650 -24.20 -4.02 -7.10
N GLY A 651 -23.02 -3.98 -7.71
CA GLY A 651 -22.54 -2.88 -8.53
C GLY A 651 -22.81 -3.08 -10.03
N THR A 652 -22.50 -2.06 -10.83
CA THR A 652 -22.65 -2.13 -12.29
C THR A 652 -21.36 -1.75 -13.03
N ALA A 653 -20.94 -2.62 -13.96
CA ALA A 653 -19.80 -2.36 -14.85
C ALA A 653 -20.25 -2.03 -16.28
N TYR A 654 -19.69 -0.97 -16.86
CA TYR A 654 -19.84 -0.60 -18.27
C TYR A 654 -18.48 -0.62 -18.93
N VAL A 655 -18.39 -1.31 -20.08
CA VAL A 655 -17.16 -1.39 -20.86
C VAL A 655 -17.30 -0.57 -22.14
N TYR A 656 -16.25 0.16 -22.54
CA TYR A 656 -16.17 0.72 -23.88
C TYR A 656 -14.86 0.36 -24.60
N TYR A 657 -14.92 0.37 -25.94
CA TYR A 657 -13.77 0.32 -26.82
C TYR A 657 -13.77 1.53 -27.75
N PHE A 658 -12.67 2.26 -27.76
CA PHE A 658 -12.51 3.40 -28.67
C PHE A 658 -11.72 2.96 -29.90
N ASN A 659 -12.42 2.79 -31.02
CA ASN A 659 -11.88 2.30 -32.30
C ASN A 659 -11.85 3.39 -33.38
N GLU A 660 -12.16 4.65 -33.03
CA GLU A 660 -11.99 5.77 -33.95
C GLU A 660 -10.52 6.02 -34.22
N THR A 661 -10.15 6.15 -35.49
CA THR A 661 -8.75 6.23 -35.88
C THR A 661 -8.23 7.66 -35.85
N ASN A 662 -6.95 7.82 -35.50
CA ASN A 662 -6.29 9.11 -35.41
C ASN A 662 -6.26 9.78 -36.81
N PRO A 663 -6.91 10.94 -36.99
CA PRO A 663 -6.96 11.62 -38.29
C PRO A 663 -5.69 12.44 -38.58
N PHE A 664 -4.87 12.71 -37.57
CA PHE A 664 -3.78 13.66 -37.65
C PHE A 664 -2.54 13.03 -38.26
N ASP A 665 -1.74 13.85 -38.94
CA ASP A 665 -0.48 13.40 -39.54
C ASP A 665 0.54 13.03 -38.46
N GLY A 666 1.10 11.83 -38.58
CA GLY A 666 2.06 11.28 -37.63
C GLY A 666 2.23 9.76 -37.78
N PRO A 667 3.10 9.14 -36.97
CA PRO A 667 3.42 7.70 -37.06
C PRO A 667 2.21 6.78 -36.87
N PHE A 668 1.16 7.23 -36.18
CA PHE A 668 -0.03 6.42 -35.86
C PHE A 668 -1.30 6.91 -36.55
N LYS A 669 -1.17 7.72 -37.61
CA LYS A 669 -2.32 8.10 -38.43
C LYS A 669 -3.07 6.85 -38.89
N GLY A 670 -4.40 6.83 -38.74
CA GLY A 670 -5.22 5.69 -39.12
C GLY A 670 -5.30 4.57 -38.07
N GLN A 671 -4.74 4.76 -36.88
CA GLN A 671 -4.89 3.84 -35.74
C GLN A 671 -5.58 4.55 -34.57
N SER A 672 -6.34 3.82 -33.74
CA SER A 672 -6.90 4.38 -32.50
C SER A 672 -5.84 4.35 -31.40
N THR A 673 -5.34 5.52 -30.98
CA THR A 673 -4.17 5.66 -30.11
C THR A 673 -4.49 6.12 -28.70
N HIS A 674 -3.52 6.01 -27.80
CA HIS A 674 -3.60 6.52 -26.43
C HIS A 674 -4.01 8.00 -26.39
N ILE A 675 -4.89 8.37 -25.46
CA ILE A 675 -5.39 9.74 -25.22
C ILE A 675 -6.28 10.29 -26.35
N LEU A 676 -6.40 9.58 -27.48
CA LEU A 676 -7.27 10.04 -28.57
C LEU A 676 -8.74 10.06 -28.15
N ASP A 677 -9.17 9.09 -27.37
CA ASP A 677 -10.51 9.05 -26.77
C ASP A 677 -10.75 10.28 -25.88
N LEU A 678 -9.76 10.70 -25.08
CA LEU A 678 -9.82 11.92 -24.29
C LEU A 678 -9.97 13.18 -25.16
N ALA A 679 -9.23 13.27 -26.27
CA ALA A 679 -9.35 14.38 -27.23
C ALA A 679 -10.76 14.49 -27.83
N TYR A 680 -11.43 13.34 -28.01
CA TYR A 680 -12.82 13.26 -28.48
C TYR A 680 -13.81 13.56 -27.36
N PHE A 681 -13.57 13.12 -26.13
CA PHE A 681 -14.42 13.42 -24.98
C PHE A 681 -14.55 14.93 -24.77
N PHE A 682 -13.43 15.64 -24.66
CA PHE A 682 -13.41 17.08 -24.37
C PHE A 682 -13.91 17.96 -25.52
N GLN A 683 -14.03 17.44 -26.75
CA GLN A 683 -14.45 18.19 -27.96
C GLN A 683 -13.48 19.31 -28.40
N ASN A 684 -12.31 19.44 -27.76
CA ASN A 684 -11.39 20.57 -27.95
C ASN A 684 -10.61 20.52 -29.28
N TYR A 685 -10.71 19.40 -30.00
CA TYR A 685 -10.07 19.20 -31.30
C TYR A 685 -11.05 19.25 -32.49
N ASN A 686 -12.34 19.53 -32.27
CA ASN A 686 -13.38 19.39 -33.29
C ASN A 686 -13.09 20.16 -34.60
N GLU A 687 -12.40 21.31 -34.53
CA GLU A 687 -11.97 22.10 -35.69
C GLU A 687 -11.08 21.32 -36.67
N PHE A 688 -10.41 20.28 -36.18
CA PHE A 688 -9.49 19.46 -36.96
C PHE A 688 -10.09 18.08 -37.31
N LEU A 689 -11.28 17.77 -36.82
CA LEU A 689 -11.99 16.52 -37.08
C LEU A 689 -12.93 16.68 -38.29
N THR A 690 -13.10 15.60 -39.05
CA THR A 690 -14.13 15.54 -40.09
C THR A 690 -15.54 15.56 -39.47
N PRO A 691 -16.60 15.91 -40.21
CA PRO A 691 -17.97 15.86 -39.69
C PRO A 691 -18.36 14.49 -39.10
N ASP A 692 -18.01 13.39 -39.78
CA ASP A 692 -18.30 12.03 -39.27
C ASP A 692 -17.54 11.75 -37.95
N GLN A 693 -16.32 12.27 -37.81
CA GLN A 693 -15.54 12.16 -36.56
C GLN A 693 -16.09 13.04 -35.44
N GLN A 694 -16.60 14.22 -35.76
CA GLN A 694 -17.30 15.06 -34.79
C GLN A 694 -18.58 14.36 -34.29
N GLU A 695 -19.27 13.58 -35.13
CA GLU A 695 -20.39 12.74 -34.67
C GLU A 695 -19.93 11.67 -33.68
N VAL A 696 -18.81 11.00 -33.93
CA VAL A 696 -18.21 10.05 -32.97
C VAL A 696 -17.82 10.76 -31.67
N ALA A 697 -17.17 11.92 -31.75
CA ALA A 697 -16.79 12.70 -30.58
C ALA A 697 -18.01 13.05 -29.73
N ARG A 698 -19.07 13.57 -30.36
CA ARG A 698 -20.31 13.94 -29.67
C ARG A 698 -21.02 12.74 -29.07
N ALA A 699 -21.06 11.61 -29.79
CA ALA A 699 -21.63 10.36 -29.29
C ALA A 699 -20.86 9.80 -28.09
N PHE A 700 -19.54 9.83 -28.14
CA PHE A 700 -18.66 9.39 -27.05
C PHE A 700 -18.87 10.24 -25.80
N ALA A 701 -18.81 11.56 -25.95
CA ALA A 701 -19.01 12.49 -24.84
C ALA A 701 -20.42 12.41 -24.26
N GLU A 702 -21.46 12.27 -25.08
CA GLU A 702 -22.85 12.09 -24.61
C GLU A 702 -22.98 10.83 -23.74
N ASP A 703 -22.46 9.70 -24.21
CA ASP A 703 -22.58 8.42 -23.52
C ASP A 703 -21.81 8.43 -22.18
N LEU A 704 -20.63 9.06 -22.11
CA LEU A 704 -19.89 9.27 -20.86
C LEU A 704 -20.60 10.27 -19.92
N LEU A 705 -21.15 11.38 -20.45
CA LEU A 705 -21.90 12.35 -19.64
C LEU A 705 -23.16 11.72 -19.03
N ARG A 706 -23.84 10.82 -19.75
CA ARG A 706 -24.96 10.06 -19.20
C ARG A 706 -24.52 9.26 -17.96
N PHE A 707 -23.42 8.53 -18.06
CA PHE A 707 -22.83 7.80 -16.93
C PHE A 707 -22.52 8.72 -15.74
N VAL A 708 -21.78 9.82 -15.99
CA VAL A 708 -21.44 10.82 -14.96
C VAL A 708 -22.70 11.35 -14.27
N SER A 709 -23.76 11.58 -15.05
CA SER A 709 -25.03 12.08 -14.54
C SER A 709 -25.91 11.03 -13.83
N GLY A 710 -25.45 9.79 -13.70
CA GLY A 710 -26.19 8.67 -13.11
C GLY A 710 -27.31 8.12 -13.98
N LYS A 711 -27.31 8.44 -15.28
CA LYS A 711 -28.22 7.84 -16.25
C LYS A 711 -27.52 6.64 -16.89
N VAL A 712 -28.27 5.55 -17.06
CA VAL A 712 -27.77 4.36 -17.76
C VAL A 712 -27.26 4.76 -19.15
N PRO A 713 -25.96 4.54 -19.45
CA PRO A 713 -25.37 4.95 -20.70
C PRO A 713 -25.61 3.90 -21.81
N TRP A 714 -25.54 2.59 -21.48
CA TRP A 714 -25.90 1.46 -22.35
C TRP A 714 -26.06 0.17 -21.50
N GLY A 715 -26.13 -1.01 -22.13
CA GLY A 715 -26.23 -2.29 -21.40
C GLY A 715 -24.95 -2.61 -20.61
N SER A 716 -25.09 -3.00 -19.35
CA SER A 716 -23.95 -3.34 -18.49
C SER A 716 -23.28 -4.67 -18.91
N CYS A 717 -22.02 -4.81 -18.52
CA CYS A 717 -21.25 -6.04 -18.67
C CYS A 717 -21.46 -6.93 -17.44
N VAL A 718 -22.01 -8.14 -17.65
CA VAL A 718 -22.25 -9.12 -16.58
C VAL A 718 -21.09 -10.14 -16.47
N GLY A 719 -19.97 -9.84 -17.14
CA GLY A 719 -18.76 -10.65 -17.20
C GLY A 719 -18.49 -11.25 -18.59
N VAL A 720 -17.24 -11.64 -18.84
CA VAL A 720 -16.74 -12.06 -20.16
C VAL A 720 -17.45 -13.30 -20.74
N GLY A 721 -17.95 -14.20 -19.88
CA GLY A 721 -18.61 -15.45 -20.30
C GLY A 721 -20.11 -15.55 -20.03
N LYS A 722 -20.75 -14.51 -19.49
CA LYS A 722 -22.13 -14.55 -18.96
C LYS A 722 -23.02 -13.40 -19.46
N GLY A 723 -22.75 -12.91 -20.68
CA GLY A 723 -23.43 -11.76 -21.27
C GLY A 723 -22.52 -10.53 -21.30
N PHE A 724 -21.43 -10.63 -22.07
CA PHE A 724 -20.53 -9.51 -22.28
C PHE A 724 -21.23 -8.42 -23.10
N SER A 725 -21.06 -7.17 -22.69
CA SER A 725 -21.54 -6.02 -23.46
C SER A 725 -20.55 -4.87 -23.33
N ALA A 726 -20.08 -4.38 -24.48
CA ALA A 726 -19.24 -3.19 -24.54
C ALA A 726 -19.73 -2.23 -25.61
N ARG A 727 -19.59 -0.94 -25.34
CA ARG A 727 -19.89 0.12 -26.30
C ARG A 727 -18.67 0.40 -27.16
N VAL A 728 -18.79 0.27 -28.47
CA VAL A 728 -17.68 0.57 -29.39
C VAL A 728 -17.94 1.85 -30.13
N PHE A 729 -16.97 2.76 -30.14
CA PHE A 729 -17.01 4.06 -30.82
C PHE A 729 -16.08 4.06 -32.02
N GLY A 730 -16.56 4.52 -33.19
CA GLY A 730 -15.78 4.51 -34.43
C GLY A 730 -15.46 3.10 -34.97
N PRO A 731 -14.89 2.95 -36.17
CA PRO A 731 -14.39 4.04 -36.98
C PRO A 731 -15.47 4.67 -37.88
N SER A 732 -15.51 5.98 -37.87
CA SER A 732 -16.32 6.85 -38.73
C SER A 732 -16.08 6.59 -40.23
N SER A 733 -14.87 6.15 -40.59
CA SER A 733 -14.49 5.75 -41.95
C SER A 733 -15.33 4.59 -42.50
N GLN A 734 -15.94 3.79 -41.62
CA GLN A 734 -16.87 2.71 -41.98
C GLN A 734 -18.34 3.10 -41.74
N LYS A 735 -18.63 4.40 -41.55
CA LYS A 735 -19.95 4.93 -41.16
C LYS A 735 -20.46 4.32 -39.85
N GLN A 736 -19.55 3.95 -38.95
CA GLN A 736 -19.87 3.43 -37.64
C GLN A 736 -19.60 4.51 -36.58
N ILE A 737 -20.67 5.04 -35.99
CA ILE A 737 -20.55 6.05 -34.93
C ILE A 737 -20.38 5.39 -33.56
N ARG A 738 -21.37 4.56 -33.18
CA ARG A 738 -21.35 3.74 -31.96
C ARG A 738 -22.14 2.45 -32.18
N ARG A 739 -21.71 1.35 -31.58
CA ARG A 739 -22.37 0.03 -31.65
C ARG A 739 -22.14 -0.77 -30.37
N MET A 740 -22.83 -1.90 -30.24
CA MET A 740 -22.61 -2.83 -29.14
C MET A 740 -21.76 -4.01 -29.61
N ALA A 741 -20.71 -4.31 -28.87
CA ALA A 741 -19.99 -5.58 -28.95
C ALA A 741 -20.54 -6.53 -27.88
N ASN A 742 -20.91 -7.74 -28.31
CA ASN A 742 -21.40 -8.79 -27.40
C ASN A 742 -20.32 -9.85 -27.10
N GLU A 743 -19.13 -9.66 -27.66
CA GLU A 743 -17.96 -10.52 -27.47
C GLU A 743 -16.79 -9.64 -26.99
N ALA A 744 -16.03 -10.13 -26.01
CA ALA A 744 -14.88 -9.41 -25.49
C ALA A 744 -13.71 -9.34 -26.49
N TYR A 745 -13.65 -10.33 -27.39
CA TYR A 745 -12.61 -10.54 -28.38
C TYR A 745 -13.21 -10.73 -29.77
N GLY A 746 -12.48 -10.39 -30.83
CA GLY A 746 -12.95 -10.50 -32.21
C GLY A 746 -14.13 -9.59 -32.55
N GLY A 747 -14.66 -9.75 -33.76
CA GLY A 747 -15.83 -9.00 -34.25
C GLY A 747 -15.70 -7.49 -34.05
N GLU A 748 -16.67 -6.92 -33.33
CA GLU A 748 -16.76 -5.48 -33.11
C GLU A 748 -15.69 -4.91 -32.17
N SER A 749 -15.11 -5.75 -31.29
CA SER A 749 -14.01 -5.35 -30.40
C SER A 749 -12.71 -5.14 -31.17
N GLN A 750 -12.49 -5.91 -32.24
CA GLN A 750 -11.22 -6.00 -32.97
C GLN A 750 -10.02 -6.44 -32.11
N ARG A 751 -10.27 -7.11 -30.97
CA ARG A 751 -9.24 -7.59 -30.03
C ARG A 751 -8.85 -9.04 -30.30
N ARG A 752 -7.60 -9.42 -30.03
CA ARG A 752 -7.10 -10.81 -30.19
C ARG A 752 -7.52 -11.66 -29.00
N SER A 753 -7.87 -12.92 -29.23
CA SER A 753 -8.24 -13.87 -28.17
C SER A 753 -7.08 -14.77 -27.71
N VAL A 754 -5.89 -14.68 -28.30
CA VAL A 754 -4.80 -15.65 -28.08
C VAL A 754 -4.42 -15.81 -26.61
N LEU A 755 -4.18 -14.70 -25.90
CA LEU A 755 -3.76 -14.75 -24.49
C LEU A 755 -4.87 -15.30 -23.60
N GLN A 756 -6.13 -14.94 -23.89
CA GLN A 756 -7.28 -15.48 -23.18
C GLN A 756 -7.40 -17.00 -23.33
N LEU A 757 -7.16 -17.53 -24.53
CA LEU A 757 -7.18 -18.97 -24.78
C LEU A 757 -6.08 -19.68 -24.00
N LEU A 758 -4.87 -19.11 -23.93
CA LEU A 758 -3.79 -19.66 -23.11
C LEU A 758 -4.13 -19.66 -21.61
N VAL A 759 -4.76 -18.59 -21.12
CA VAL A 759 -5.23 -18.52 -19.73
C VAL A 759 -6.26 -19.61 -19.43
N GLN A 760 -7.19 -19.85 -20.36
CA GLN A 760 -8.26 -20.84 -20.17
C GLN A 760 -7.80 -22.29 -20.36
N GLU A 761 -6.98 -22.57 -21.38
CA GLU A 761 -6.66 -23.93 -21.82
C GLU A 761 -5.33 -24.45 -21.27
N LYS A 762 -4.38 -23.56 -20.98
CA LYS A 762 -3.01 -23.91 -20.56
C LYS A 762 -2.70 -23.49 -19.13
N GLY A 763 -3.64 -22.85 -18.42
CA GLY A 763 -3.49 -22.46 -17.01
C GLY A 763 -2.51 -21.31 -16.77
N VAL A 764 -2.14 -20.57 -17.82
CA VAL A 764 -1.33 -19.35 -17.71
C VAL A 764 -2.10 -18.30 -16.90
N LYS A 765 -1.43 -17.58 -16.00
CA LYS A 765 -2.07 -16.52 -15.22
C LYS A 765 -1.81 -15.15 -15.84
N TRP A 766 -2.80 -14.27 -15.77
CA TRP A 766 -2.63 -12.87 -16.21
C TRP A 766 -1.53 -12.14 -15.44
N ASP A 767 -1.36 -12.44 -14.15
CA ASP A 767 -0.27 -11.88 -13.34
C ASP A 767 1.12 -12.29 -13.85
N GLU A 768 1.28 -13.51 -14.36
CA GLU A 768 2.54 -13.98 -14.96
C GLU A 768 2.81 -13.25 -16.29
N LEU A 769 1.77 -13.05 -17.11
CA LEU A 769 1.88 -12.26 -18.35
C LEU A 769 2.19 -10.78 -18.08
N ALA A 770 1.65 -10.21 -17.01
CA ALA A 770 1.90 -8.82 -16.61
C ALA A 770 3.35 -8.56 -16.18
N ILE A 771 4.03 -9.56 -15.60
CA ILE A 771 5.44 -9.48 -15.20
C ILE A 771 6.39 -9.40 -16.41
N VAL A 772 5.96 -9.84 -17.60
CA VAL A 772 6.78 -9.80 -18.82
C VAL A 772 7.26 -8.38 -19.13
N PHE A 773 6.39 -7.38 -18.94
CA PHE A 773 6.74 -5.99 -19.24
C PHE A 773 7.86 -5.41 -18.36
N PRO A 774 7.76 -5.39 -17.02
CA PRO A 774 8.82 -4.87 -16.17
C PRO A 774 10.14 -5.65 -16.29
N VAL A 775 10.09 -6.96 -16.55
CA VAL A 775 11.30 -7.75 -16.88
C VAL A 775 11.91 -7.32 -18.22
N PHE A 776 11.08 -7.15 -19.25
CA PHE A 776 11.53 -6.74 -20.59
C PHE A 776 12.22 -5.36 -20.58
N VAL A 777 11.66 -4.38 -19.86
CA VAL A 777 12.24 -3.02 -19.78
C VAL A 777 13.40 -2.92 -18.78
N GLY A 778 13.71 -4.00 -18.04
CA GLY A 778 14.80 -4.05 -17.07
C GLY A 778 14.51 -3.36 -15.74
N SER A 779 13.23 -3.19 -15.39
CA SER A 779 12.79 -2.60 -14.12
C SER A 779 12.57 -3.65 -13.01
N TYR A 780 12.69 -4.94 -13.35
CA TYR A 780 12.54 -6.06 -12.42
C TYR A 780 13.64 -7.09 -12.67
N SER A 781 14.41 -7.42 -11.63
CA SER A 781 15.25 -8.61 -11.64
C SER A 781 14.50 -9.67 -10.83
N PRO A 782 14.07 -10.78 -11.45
CA PRO A 782 13.37 -11.86 -10.74
C PRO A 782 14.20 -12.48 -9.62
#